data_AF-A0A3M6UW95-F1
#
_entry.id   AF-A0A3M6UW95-F1
#
_cell.length_a   1.000
_cell.length_b   1.000
_cell.length_c   1.000
_cell.angle_alpha   90.00
_cell.angle_beta   90.00
_cell.angle_gamma   90.00
#
_symmetry.space_group_name_H-M   'P 1'
#
loop_
_entity.id
_entity.type
_entity.pdbx_description
1 polymer ?
#
loop_
_entity_poly.entity_id
_entity_poly.type
_entity_poly.pdbx_seq_one_letter_code
_entity_poly.pdbx_strand_id
1 'polypeptide(L)'
;MLLYLLASFLAVECTLIRPVSSATRDFYVAAVERNWNYAPSGKNKIRGIRLKNDNVSLAVSWIYLPREVSCSTREYFIAAVERNWDYAPSGQNKIKGIPLINDSHAVPFSLRGVKRLATEYKKLLYREFTDETFSQEKAHPPHLGFLGPVIKGEVGDTIRVHFKNMARRPFTVHPHGLFYSKAAEGSLYADHSSADQKRDDMVGPNEENTYNWFINEHHAPTESDEDCVTRMYHSHVISPKDTNTGLIGPLLICKRGALMANSVQRKNVDHEFFLLFTEMNENESWLLDDNIDSFLPDPAARKALKADPEFQASNKMASINGFIYGNLPGLDMCQGDKVSWHMIGLGTWSDVHNPSFHGHTVMISSHRTDTATLLPSTFITAFMRALNPGTWLLNCMNSKFFDNGMAAFFNVQNCSKRMDLPNVSGGKTRIYYIAAEDQLWDYGPTGQNNIDGVPLTYPKSESFQYFTRSGNRIGGQYKKAVYVEYTDDTFTSKKNRSADEEHLGFLGPVIRAEVGDEVKVVFKNKASRNYTIHPLGVFYDKANEGSQYQDGTTGNETADNAIAPNGTYSYRWIVPDSVAPAENDPACLTWMYYSNVDSTRDIHSGLIGPLLICKNGTLDRNGKQRNINREFFLRFALTDEGQSWYLTDNKYLANNGSAIDENDSNFKKSNQMRNINGYMFGNLPGLRMCKGDNISWHFMGGPASQMHAVYFYGNTFTRNGNSHDTLGIMEGSLESVRMTPGNPGVWKLICRANSNLRGGMVAKYTVSEDCGKTSAAKAMSGRKRVYHIAAVEETWDYAPSGKDLIEGVDLKESEFAPRYTIPGPHFIGRKYKKAIYREFTDATFTKQKPRKKEEEHLGIMGPMIKAEVGDTIEVVFKNLATRPYSVHPHGILYSKQDEGSSYKDNTTGTDTADNAIAPGKLYNYIWKVSERSGPGPADTACLTWAYFSDVDPVKDTNTGLVGPLIICRKGILDRDGQRIDVDREFSLMFVTMDENNNWYIDENIKYLTEDPGPLNELKASFDFWESNLKAAINGYVFGNMPPPTMYTGEKVVWYLLQVGGMTEMHTVHFHGQSILYKSLSYHRGDVYDLLPETFATVEMIPDAVGTWMVHCHVNVHITGGMQALFTVVEPTSAPTKKLHPPTSGTSRIITSFTLLSIAHTVFVL
;
A
#
# COMPACT_ATOMS: atom_id res chain seq x y z
N MET A 1 -50.47 -18.82 -8.75
CA MET A 1 -49.85 -19.65 -7.71
C MET A 1 -50.02 -21.14 -8.05
N LEU A 2 -49.44 -21.58 -9.18
CA LEU A 2 -49.05 -22.97 -9.53
C LEU A 2 -48.21 -22.95 -10.84
N LEU A 3 -47.48 -21.85 -11.08
CA LEU A 3 -46.71 -21.59 -12.30
C LEU A 3 -45.35 -20.94 -11.99
N TYR A 4 -44.95 -20.92 -10.71
CA TYR A 4 -43.68 -20.38 -10.21
C TYR A 4 -42.81 -21.44 -9.52
N LEU A 5 -43.22 -22.71 -9.57
CA LEU A 5 -42.52 -23.84 -8.93
C LEU A 5 -41.90 -24.83 -9.93
N LEU A 6 -41.88 -24.47 -11.23
CA LEU A 6 -41.40 -25.33 -12.32
C LEU A 6 -40.17 -24.79 -13.06
N ALA A 7 -39.52 -23.75 -12.52
CA ALA A 7 -38.28 -23.18 -13.06
C ALA A 7 -37.01 -23.55 -12.25
N SER A 8 -37.11 -24.49 -11.31
CA SER A 8 -36.05 -24.80 -10.34
C SER A 8 -35.48 -26.22 -10.44
N PHE A 9 -35.69 -26.95 -11.54
CA PHE A 9 -35.26 -28.35 -11.67
C PHE A 9 -34.58 -28.70 -13.01
N LEU A 10 -33.89 -27.74 -13.63
CA LEU A 10 -33.04 -27.96 -14.81
C LEU A 10 -31.69 -27.26 -14.63
N ALA A 11 -30.88 -27.77 -13.71
CA ALA A 11 -29.45 -27.42 -13.57
C ALA A 11 -28.70 -28.47 -12.71
N VAL A 12 -28.90 -29.77 -12.96
CA VAL A 12 -28.02 -30.82 -12.42
C VAL A 12 -27.97 -31.97 -13.43
N GLU A 13 -27.18 -31.82 -14.48
CA GLU A 13 -26.66 -32.95 -15.27
C GLU A 13 -25.26 -32.58 -15.76
N CYS A 14 -24.26 -32.75 -14.88
CA CYS A 14 -22.88 -32.96 -15.29
C CYS A 14 -22.16 -33.71 -14.18
N THR A 15 -22.53 -34.97 -13.98
CA THR A 15 -21.78 -35.97 -13.20
C THR A 15 -22.47 -37.31 -13.43
N LEU A 16 -21.90 -38.17 -14.27
CA LEU A 16 -21.95 -39.65 -14.17
C LEU A 16 -21.37 -40.29 -15.45
N ILE A 17 -20.05 -40.44 -15.51
CA ILE A 17 -19.41 -41.63 -16.11
C ILE A 17 -18.18 -41.95 -15.23
N ARG A 18 -18.25 -43.05 -14.47
CA ARG A 18 -17.09 -43.70 -13.82
C ARG A 18 -16.83 -45.05 -14.50
N PRO A 19 -15.58 -45.51 -14.64
CA PRO A 19 -15.27 -46.93 -14.61
C PRO A 19 -14.92 -47.37 -13.17
N VAL A 20 -15.54 -48.49 -12.81
CA VAL A 20 -15.50 -49.36 -11.62
C VAL A 20 -14.27 -49.28 -10.69
N SER A 21 -14.53 -49.03 -9.40
CA SER A 21 -13.81 -49.68 -8.28
C SER A 21 -14.80 -50.05 -7.16
N SER A 22 -14.57 -51.22 -6.55
CA SER A 22 -15.35 -51.83 -5.48
C SER A 22 -15.52 -50.90 -4.27
N ALA A 23 -16.76 -50.70 -3.82
CA ALA A 23 -17.11 -50.00 -2.59
C ALA A 23 -17.70 -50.97 -1.56
N THR A 24 -17.64 -50.61 -0.28
CA THR A 24 -18.80 -50.80 0.59
C THR A 24 -18.81 -49.75 1.69
N ARG A 25 -19.92 -49.02 1.77
CA ARG A 25 -20.87 -49.11 2.89
C ARG A 25 -22.14 -48.32 2.56
N ASP A 26 -23.25 -49.05 2.48
CA ASP A 26 -24.61 -48.53 2.26
C ASP A 26 -25.29 -48.18 3.59
N PHE A 27 -26.31 -47.31 3.55
CA PHE A 27 -27.73 -47.69 3.74
C PHE A 27 -28.68 -46.60 3.20
N TYR A 28 -29.82 -47.05 2.64
CA TYR A 28 -30.87 -46.28 1.93
C TYR A 28 -32.15 -46.13 2.77
N VAL A 29 -33.03 -45.17 2.40
CA VAL A 29 -34.50 -45.33 2.54
C VAL A 29 -35.25 -44.90 1.27
N ALA A 30 -35.80 -45.93 0.60
CA ALA A 30 -36.98 -46.11 -0.26
C ALA A 30 -37.61 -44.95 -1.08
N ALA A 31 -37.63 -45.14 -2.42
CA ALA A 31 -38.62 -44.57 -3.34
C ALA A 31 -39.50 -45.71 -3.92
N VAL A 32 -40.80 -45.47 -4.09
CA VAL A 32 -41.75 -46.38 -4.76
C VAL A 32 -42.02 -45.89 -6.18
N GLU A 33 -41.94 -46.81 -7.14
CA GLU A 33 -42.13 -46.59 -8.58
C GLU A 33 -43.62 -46.60 -8.97
N ARG A 34 -44.04 -45.69 -9.87
CA ARG A 34 -45.24 -45.86 -10.72
C ARG A 34 -45.08 -45.22 -12.09
N ASN A 35 -45.30 -46.02 -13.13
CA ASN A 35 -45.40 -45.63 -14.54
C ASN A 35 -46.79 -45.13 -14.92
N TRP A 36 -46.86 -44.11 -15.79
CA TRP A 36 -48.06 -43.78 -16.57
C TRP A 36 -47.70 -43.36 -18.00
N ASN A 37 -48.61 -43.69 -18.92
CA ASN A 37 -48.44 -43.66 -20.37
C ASN A 37 -49.57 -42.81 -21.02
N TYR A 38 -49.32 -42.35 -22.25
CA TYR A 38 -50.22 -41.71 -23.26
C TYR A 38 -50.28 -40.18 -23.43
N ALA A 39 -50.07 -39.79 -24.69
CA ALA A 39 -50.46 -38.53 -25.34
C ALA A 39 -51.90 -38.59 -25.90
N PRO A 40 -52.51 -37.45 -26.29
CA PRO A 40 -52.94 -37.38 -27.70
C PRO A 40 -52.94 -35.97 -28.35
N SER A 41 -52.50 -35.99 -29.61
CA SER A 41 -53.09 -35.37 -30.82
C SER A 41 -53.35 -33.86 -30.91
N GLY A 42 -52.75 -33.25 -31.95
CA GLY A 42 -52.96 -31.86 -32.32
C GLY A 42 -54.26 -31.52 -33.04
N LYS A 43 -54.48 -30.20 -33.21
CA LYS A 43 -55.38 -29.56 -34.17
C LYS A 43 -55.04 -28.06 -34.30
N ASN A 44 -54.20 -27.76 -35.29
CA ASN A 44 -54.36 -26.75 -36.35
C ASN A 44 -55.36 -25.56 -36.18
N LYS A 45 -54.86 -24.31 -36.32
CA LYS A 45 -55.17 -23.27 -37.36
C LYS A 45 -55.33 -21.84 -36.80
N ILE A 46 -54.52 -20.91 -37.32
CA ILE A 46 -55.00 -19.55 -37.65
C ILE A 46 -54.49 -19.19 -39.06
N ARG A 47 -55.42 -18.92 -39.99
CA ARG A 47 -55.17 -18.32 -41.31
C ARG A 47 -55.13 -16.79 -41.13
N GLY A 48 -54.08 -16.15 -41.63
CA GLY A 48 -53.98 -14.69 -41.75
C GLY A 48 -54.69 -14.15 -43.00
N ILE A 49 -55.37 -13.01 -42.84
CA ILE A 49 -55.81 -12.12 -43.92
C ILE A 49 -54.74 -11.04 -44.10
N ARG A 50 -54.43 -10.72 -45.37
CA ARG A 50 -53.37 -9.82 -45.80
C ARG A 50 -53.97 -8.46 -46.18
N LEU A 51 -53.53 -7.38 -45.55
CA LEU A 51 -53.66 -6.01 -46.09
C LEU A 51 -52.37 -5.21 -45.84
N LYS A 52 -52.07 -4.34 -46.80
CA LYS A 52 -50.77 -3.71 -47.12
C LYS A 52 -50.39 -2.53 -46.21
N ASN A 53 -49.06 -2.40 -46.03
CA ASN A 53 -48.21 -1.21 -45.94
C ASN A 53 -48.73 0.06 -45.23
N ASP A 54 -48.04 0.51 -44.17
CA ASP A 54 -46.91 1.46 -44.27
C ASP A 54 -46.26 1.72 -42.90
N ASN A 55 -45.00 2.18 -42.94
CA ASN A 55 -44.13 2.71 -41.88
C ASN A 55 -43.15 1.78 -41.14
N VAL A 56 -41.90 1.96 -41.59
CA VAL A 56 -40.57 1.70 -41.04
C VAL A 56 -40.48 1.67 -39.51
N SER A 57 -40.01 0.54 -38.97
CA SER A 57 -39.24 0.48 -37.73
C SER A 57 -38.21 -0.64 -37.85
N LEU A 58 -36.92 -0.28 -37.75
CA LEU A 58 -35.78 -1.21 -37.72
C LEU A 58 -35.86 -2.06 -36.44
N ALA A 59 -36.26 -3.32 -36.57
CA ALA A 59 -36.14 -4.32 -35.51
C ALA A 59 -34.78 -5.03 -35.66
N VAL A 60 -33.89 -4.78 -34.70
CA VAL A 60 -32.68 -5.58 -34.48
C VAL A 60 -33.12 -6.91 -33.89
N SER A 61 -33.04 -7.97 -34.69
CA SER A 61 -33.27 -9.35 -34.25
C SER A 61 -32.10 -9.83 -33.39
N TRP A 62 -32.34 -9.95 -32.08
CA TRP A 62 -31.47 -10.68 -31.15
C TRP A 62 -31.70 -12.17 -31.31
N ILE A 63 -30.80 -12.84 -32.03
CA ILE A 63 -30.69 -14.30 -32.00
C ILE A 63 -29.96 -14.65 -30.70
N TYR A 64 -30.71 -15.07 -29.68
CA TYR A 64 -30.13 -15.76 -28.52
C TYR A 64 -29.76 -17.19 -28.94
N LEU A 65 -28.51 -17.37 -29.38
CA LEU A 65 -27.87 -18.68 -29.32
C LEU A 65 -27.56 -18.95 -27.83
N PRO A 66 -27.94 -20.12 -27.27
CA PRO A 66 -27.47 -20.50 -25.95
C PRO A 66 -25.95 -20.67 -26.04
N ARG A 67 -25.20 -19.81 -25.33
CA ARG A 67 -23.77 -20.06 -25.07
C ARG A 67 -23.70 -21.28 -24.16
N GLU A 68 -23.10 -22.37 -24.66
CA GLU A 68 -22.72 -23.50 -23.84
C GLU A 68 -21.86 -23.02 -22.66
N VAL A 69 -22.29 -23.32 -21.44
CA VAL A 69 -21.52 -23.06 -20.22
C VAL A 69 -20.59 -24.25 -20.04
N SER A 70 -19.35 -24.12 -20.50
CA SER A 70 -18.28 -25.07 -20.22
C SER A 70 -17.64 -24.72 -18.88
N CYS A 71 -17.91 -25.48 -17.82
CA CYS A 71 -17.05 -25.53 -16.64
C CYS A 71 -15.76 -26.26 -17.06
N SER A 72 -14.66 -25.53 -17.25
CA SER A 72 -13.40 -26.11 -17.71
C SER A 72 -12.49 -26.41 -16.52
N THR A 73 -11.95 -27.64 -16.47
CA THR A 73 -10.82 -27.95 -15.59
C THR A 73 -9.52 -27.62 -16.32
N ARG A 74 -8.66 -26.82 -15.70
CA ARG A 74 -7.33 -26.47 -16.21
C ARG A 74 -6.27 -27.18 -15.38
N GLU A 75 -5.49 -28.03 -16.01
CA GLU A 75 -4.46 -28.83 -15.33
C GLU A 75 -3.07 -28.24 -15.52
N TYR A 76 -2.34 -28.11 -14.41
CA TYR A 76 -0.95 -27.67 -14.38
C TYR A 76 -0.11 -28.72 -13.64
N PHE A 77 0.98 -29.17 -14.25
CA PHE A 77 1.93 -30.09 -13.63
C PHE A 77 3.17 -29.30 -13.23
N ILE A 78 3.36 -29.08 -11.94
CA ILE A 78 4.42 -28.21 -11.42
C ILE A 78 5.31 -29.01 -10.48
N ALA A 79 6.63 -28.86 -10.58
CA ALA A 79 7.55 -29.42 -9.61
C ALA A 79 8.47 -28.36 -9.00
N ALA A 80 8.85 -28.55 -7.75
CA ALA A 80 9.91 -27.78 -7.10
C ALA A 80 11.27 -28.42 -7.45
N VAL A 81 12.14 -27.71 -8.16
CA VAL A 81 13.39 -28.26 -8.71
C VAL A 81 14.60 -27.40 -8.36
N GLU A 82 15.69 -28.04 -7.88
CA GLU A 82 16.95 -27.35 -7.56
C GLU A 82 17.67 -26.89 -8.86
N ARG A 83 18.16 -25.65 -8.88
CA ARG A 83 18.90 -25.03 -10.00
C ARG A 83 19.99 -24.11 -9.47
N ASN A 84 21.09 -23.98 -10.20
CA ASN A 84 22.00 -22.85 -10.00
C ASN A 84 21.42 -21.63 -10.72
N TRP A 85 21.37 -20.50 -10.04
CA TRP A 85 20.84 -19.24 -10.52
C TRP A 85 21.91 -18.17 -10.46
N ASP A 86 22.17 -17.51 -11.59
CA ASP A 86 23.06 -16.35 -11.66
C ASP A 86 22.23 -15.07 -11.77
N TYR A 87 22.35 -14.20 -10.77
CA TYR A 87 21.64 -12.92 -10.72
C TYR A 87 22.14 -11.93 -11.80
N ALA A 88 23.36 -12.09 -12.31
CA ALA A 88 23.94 -11.17 -13.30
C ALA A 88 24.80 -11.91 -14.35
N PRO A 89 24.18 -12.73 -15.22
CA PRO A 89 24.89 -13.63 -16.12
C PRO A 89 25.80 -12.96 -17.15
N SER A 90 25.64 -11.66 -17.42
CA SER A 90 26.56 -10.95 -18.32
C SER A 90 27.87 -10.52 -17.64
N GLY A 91 27.96 -10.55 -16.31
CA GLY A 91 29.08 -9.98 -15.56
C GLY A 91 29.23 -8.45 -15.70
N GLN A 92 28.21 -7.77 -16.23
CA GLN A 92 28.22 -6.33 -16.49
C GLN A 92 27.07 -5.62 -15.81
N ASN A 93 27.31 -4.39 -15.36
CA ASN A 93 26.24 -3.43 -15.14
C ASN A 93 25.84 -2.88 -16.51
N LYS A 94 24.75 -3.42 -17.07
CA LYS A 94 24.26 -3.02 -18.40
C LYS A 94 23.70 -1.60 -18.42
N ILE A 95 23.33 -1.04 -17.27
CA ILE A 95 22.80 0.32 -17.16
C ILE A 95 23.93 1.35 -17.36
N LYS A 96 25.07 1.12 -16.71
CA LYS A 96 26.26 1.99 -16.80
C LYS A 96 27.19 1.62 -17.96
N GLY A 97 27.13 0.39 -18.47
CA GLY A 97 28.00 -0.12 -19.54
C GLY A 97 29.39 -0.50 -19.07
N ILE A 98 29.53 -0.90 -17.81
CA ILE A 98 30.82 -1.25 -17.18
C ILE A 98 30.77 -2.65 -16.58
N PRO A 99 31.92 -3.36 -16.47
CA PRO A 99 32.00 -4.61 -15.72
C PRO A 99 31.56 -4.40 -14.26
N LEU A 100 30.87 -5.38 -13.67
CA LEU A 100 30.38 -5.27 -12.27
C LEU A 100 31.52 -5.02 -11.28
N ILE A 101 32.68 -5.59 -11.54
CA ILE A 101 33.90 -5.41 -10.72
C ILE A 101 34.43 -3.98 -10.69
N ASN A 102 34.02 -3.14 -11.64
CA ASN A 102 34.41 -1.73 -11.74
C ASN A 102 33.33 -0.78 -11.21
N ASP A 103 32.17 -1.29 -10.80
CA ASP A 103 31.10 -0.50 -10.20
C ASP A 103 31.15 -0.63 -8.68
N SER A 104 31.39 0.49 -7.99
CA SER A 104 31.45 0.52 -6.52
C SER A 104 30.18 0.03 -5.85
N HIS A 105 29.02 0.17 -6.49
CA HIS A 105 27.75 -0.33 -5.95
C HIS A 105 27.55 -1.83 -6.20
N ALA A 106 28.10 -2.37 -7.30
CA ALA A 106 27.97 -3.79 -7.64
C ALA A 106 29.04 -4.67 -6.99
N VAL A 107 30.23 -4.12 -6.72
CA VAL A 107 31.35 -4.83 -6.09
C VAL A 107 30.96 -5.61 -4.83
N PRO A 108 30.18 -5.05 -3.88
CA PRO A 108 29.75 -5.79 -2.69
C PRO A 108 28.98 -7.09 -2.97
N PHE A 109 28.26 -7.16 -4.09
CA PHE A 109 27.38 -8.28 -4.48
C PHE A 109 27.98 -9.19 -5.57
N SER A 110 29.02 -8.73 -6.27
CA SER A 110 29.52 -9.41 -7.48
C SER A 110 30.96 -9.93 -7.39
N LEU A 111 31.76 -9.47 -6.43
CA LEU A 111 33.12 -10.00 -6.26
C LEU A 111 33.11 -11.34 -5.54
N ARG A 112 33.52 -12.39 -6.26
CA ARG A 112 33.78 -13.70 -5.67
C ARG A 112 35.04 -13.65 -4.82
N GLY A 113 34.98 -14.21 -3.63
CA GLY A 113 36.13 -14.27 -2.72
C GLY A 113 35.96 -15.35 -1.65
N VAL A 114 36.99 -15.53 -0.82
CA VAL A 114 37.00 -16.56 0.25
C VAL A 114 35.86 -16.37 1.27
N LYS A 115 35.25 -15.18 1.31
CA LYS A 115 34.14 -14.80 2.18
C LYS A 115 32.88 -14.35 1.42
N ARG A 116 32.78 -14.53 0.10
CA ARG A 116 31.64 -14.00 -0.69
C ARG A 116 31.23 -14.93 -1.83
N LEU A 117 29.93 -15.17 -1.94
CA LEU A 117 29.30 -16.04 -2.96
C LEU A 117 29.26 -15.40 -4.36
N ALA A 118 29.20 -14.07 -4.42
CA ALA A 118 28.98 -13.27 -5.62
C ALA A 118 27.55 -13.44 -6.18
N THR A 119 27.38 -13.67 -7.48
CA THR A 119 26.08 -13.62 -8.15
C THR A 119 25.42 -14.98 -8.38
N GLU A 120 26.10 -16.09 -8.07
CA GLU A 120 25.60 -17.44 -8.33
C GLU A 120 25.17 -18.13 -7.02
N TYR A 121 23.92 -18.57 -6.98
CA TYR A 121 23.33 -19.28 -5.83
C TYR A 121 22.55 -20.49 -6.31
N LYS A 122 22.62 -21.60 -5.56
CA LYS A 122 21.65 -22.68 -5.67
C LYS A 122 20.30 -22.20 -5.12
N LYS A 123 19.26 -22.39 -5.91
CA LYS A 123 17.86 -22.03 -5.61
C LYS A 123 16.94 -23.22 -5.86
N LEU A 124 15.72 -23.13 -5.33
CA LEU A 124 14.65 -24.09 -5.59
C LEU A 124 13.51 -23.37 -6.31
N LEU A 125 13.18 -23.80 -7.53
CA LEU A 125 12.29 -23.07 -8.43
C LEU A 125 11.11 -23.94 -8.85
N TYR A 126 9.92 -23.35 -8.97
CA TYR A 126 8.80 -24.03 -9.60
C TYR A 126 9.01 -24.13 -11.11
N ARG A 127 8.84 -25.33 -11.68
CA ARG A 127 8.91 -25.57 -13.12
C ARG A 127 7.73 -26.38 -13.61
N GLU A 128 7.24 -26.04 -14.79
CA GLU A 128 6.08 -26.70 -15.39
C GLU A 128 6.49 -27.89 -16.25
N PHE A 129 5.71 -28.95 -16.20
CA PHE A 129 5.89 -30.17 -16.96
C PHE A 129 4.70 -30.40 -17.89
N THR A 130 4.93 -31.22 -18.91
CA THR A 130 3.92 -31.52 -19.94
C THR A 130 2.76 -32.38 -19.41
N ASP A 131 3.03 -33.27 -18.46
CA ASP A 131 2.06 -34.24 -17.92
C ASP A 131 2.47 -34.76 -16.52
N GLU A 132 1.68 -35.71 -16.01
CA GLU A 132 1.82 -36.38 -14.71
C GLU A 132 3.11 -37.19 -14.54
N THR A 133 3.87 -37.44 -15.61
CA THR A 133 5.14 -38.18 -15.50
C THR A 133 6.27 -37.32 -14.95
N PHE A 134 6.12 -35.98 -15.01
CA PHE A 134 7.15 -35.01 -14.67
C PHE A 134 8.52 -35.27 -15.36
N SER A 135 8.48 -35.83 -16.58
CA SER A 135 9.69 -36.21 -17.33
C SER A 135 10.17 -35.12 -18.30
N GLN A 136 9.25 -34.35 -18.89
CA GLN A 136 9.55 -33.30 -19.86
C GLN A 136 9.08 -31.93 -19.35
N GLU A 137 10.06 -31.08 -18.99
CA GLU A 137 9.86 -29.68 -18.59
C GLU A 137 9.41 -28.84 -19.81
N LYS A 138 8.43 -27.94 -19.61
CA LYS A 138 7.98 -26.99 -20.63
C LYS A 138 8.98 -25.83 -20.74
N ALA A 139 9.01 -25.20 -21.92
CA ALA A 139 9.85 -24.02 -22.13
C ALA A 139 9.45 -22.89 -21.16
N HIS A 140 10.42 -22.37 -20.42
CA HIS A 140 10.23 -21.29 -19.48
C HIS A 140 10.58 -19.93 -20.13
N PRO A 141 9.64 -18.97 -20.23
CA PRO A 141 9.92 -17.66 -20.81
C PRO A 141 11.09 -16.93 -20.11
N PRO A 142 12.07 -16.38 -20.86
CA PRO A 142 13.24 -15.73 -20.25
C PRO A 142 12.90 -14.56 -19.31
N HIS A 143 11.83 -13.81 -19.61
CA HIS A 143 11.42 -12.68 -18.78
C HIS A 143 10.88 -13.08 -17.41
N LEU A 144 10.44 -14.33 -17.20
CA LEU A 144 10.00 -14.79 -15.87
C LEU A 144 11.18 -15.05 -14.94
N GLY A 145 12.38 -15.24 -15.50
CA GLY A 145 13.59 -15.53 -14.75
C GLY A 145 13.45 -16.74 -13.85
N PHE A 146 13.51 -16.52 -12.55
CA PHE A 146 13.35 -17.57 -11.55
C PHE A 146 11.91 -17.83 -11.10
N LEU A 147 10.93 -16.99 -11.47
CA LEU A 147 9.53 -17.19 -11.12
C LEU A 147 9.01 -18.56 -11.59
N GLY A 148 8.00 -19.06 -10.91
CA GLY A 148 7.22 -20.21 -11.35
C GLY A 148 6.45 -19.96 -12.65
N PRO A 149 5.87 -21.01 -13.25
CA PRO A 149 4.98 -20.87 -14.39
C PRO A 149 3.75 -20.01 -14.05
N VAL A 150 3.21 -19.34 -15.07
CA VAL A 150 2.01 -18.52 -14.92
C VAL A 150 0.77 -19.41 -14.88
N ILE A 151 0.10 -19.46 -13.74
CA ILE A 151 -1.20 -20.15 -13.61
C ILE A 151 -2.31 -19.15 -13.98
N LYS A 152 -3.26 -19.58 -14.82
CA LYS A 152 -4.41 -18.74 -15.23
C LYS A 152 -5.71 -19.53 -15.20
N GLY A 153 -6.80 -18.84 -14.86
CA GLY A 153 -8.16 -19.34 -15.02
C GLY A 153 -9.20 -18.23 -15.07
N GLU A 154 -10.40 -18.56 -15.51
CA GLU A 154 -11.56 -17.66 -15.56
C GLU A 154 -12.63 -18.04 -14.52
N VAL A 155 -13.52 -17.11 -14.21
CA VAL A 155 -14.69 -17.37 -13.37
C VAL A 155 -15.53 -18.54 -13.90
N GLY A 156 -15.63 -19.59 -13.07
CA GLY A 156 -16.28 -20.87 -13.36
C GLY A 156 -15.28 -22.02 -13.59
N ASP A 157 -14.00 -21.74 -13.77
CA ASP A 157 -12.98 -22.77 -13.95
C ASP A 157 -12.59 -23.44 -12.63
N THR A 158 -12.16 -24.69 -12.73
CA THR A 158 -11.39 -25.38 -11.69
C THR A 158 -9.94 -25.44 -12.11
N ILE A 159 -9.05 -24.83 -11.35
CA ILE A 159 -7.60 -24.98 -11.51
C ILE A 159 -7.17 -26.19 -10.70
N ARG A 160 -6.57 -27.18 -11.38
CA ARG A 160 -5.98 -28.35 -10.75
C ARG A 160 -4.46 -28.32 -10.91
N VAL A 161 -3.75 -28.18 -9.79
CA VAL A 161 -2.29 -28.17 -9.77
C VAL A 161 -1.79 -29.49 -9.22
N HIS A 162 -1.15 -30.28 -10.07
CA HIS A 162 -0.42 -31.49 -9.70
C HIS A 162 0.99 -31.08 -9.32
N PHE A 163 1.29 -31.10 -8.03
CA PHE A 163 2.59 -30.67 -7.51
C PHE A 163 3.45 -31.87 -7.15
N LYS A 164 4.69 -31.89 -7.65
CA LYS A 164 5.73 -32.84 -7.25
C LYS A 164 6.86 -32.15 -6.55
N ASN A 165 7.17 -32.59 -5.33
CA ASN A 165 8.30 -32.05 -4.61
C ASN A 165 9.58 -32.85 -4.94
N MET A 166 10.42 -32.35 -5.86
CA MET A 166 11.71 -33.00 -6.16
C MET A 166 12.86 -32.50 -5.26
N ALA A 167 12.55 -31.69 -4.25
CA ALA A 167 13.52 -31.16 -3.30
C ALA A 167 13.79 -32.13 -2.13
N ARG A 168 14.76 -31.79 -1.29
CA ARG A 168 15.18 -32.60 -0.12
C ARG A 168 14.39 -32.31 1.16
N ARG A 169 13.47 -31.36 1.13
CA ARG A 169 12.65 -30.91 2.27
C ARG A 169 11.19 -30.78 1.84
N PRO A 170 10.23 -30.85 2.77
CA PRO A 170 8.84 -30.61 2.44
C PRO A 170 8.59 -29.18 1.96
N PHE A 171 7.69 -29.02 0.98
CA PHE A 171 7.23 -27.74 0.43
C PHE A 171 5.76 -27.85 0.00
N THR A 172 5.12 -26.72 -0.32
CA THR A 172 3.71 -26.69 -0.71
C THR A 172 3.45 -25.82 -1.93
N VAL A 173 2.18 -25.62 -2.29
CA VAL A 173 1.70 -24.62 -3.25
C VAL A 173 0.44 -23.96 -2.67
N HIS A 174 0.57 -22.73 -2.19
CA HIS A 174 -0.51 -21.94 -1.61
C HIS A 174 -0.96 -20.82 -2.58
N PRO A 175 -2.24 -20.77 -3.00
CA PRO A 175 -2.72 -19.75 -3.92
C PRO A 175 -3.28 -18.51 -3.20
N HIS A 176 -3.21 -17.36 -3.89
CA HIS A 176 -3.90 -16.13 -3.47
C HIS A 176 -5.18 -15.91 -4.28
N GLY A 177 -6.21 -15.37 -3.62
CA GLY A 177 -7.44 -14.88 -4.23
C GLY A 177 -8.38 -15.95 -4.82
N LEU A 178 -8.25 -17.22 -4.43
CA LEU A 178 -9.06 -18.33 -4.95
C LEU A 178 -9.89 -18.99 -3.85
N PHE A 179 -10.97 -19.65 -4.25
CA PHE A 179 -11.70 -20.54 -3.37
C PHE A 179 -11.00 -21.90 -3.30
N TYR A 180 -10.74 -22.37 -2.08
CA TYR A 180 -10.21 -23.70 -1.82
C TYR A 180 -10.71 -24.24 -0.47
N SER A 181 -10.78 -25.56 -0.36
CA SER A 181 -11.00 -26.22 0.93
C SER A 181 -9.72 -26.28 1.73
N LYS A 182 -9.81 -26.58 3.03
CA LYS A 182 -8.65 -26.84 3.89
C LYS A 182 -7.68 -27.92 3.39
N ALA A 183 -8.13 -28.87 2.55
CA ALA A 183 -7.28 -29.91 1.95
C ALA A 183 -6.56 -29.48 0.65
N ALA A 184 -6.68 -28.20 0.27
CA ALA A 184 -6.08 -27.65 -0.94
C ALA A 184 -5.54 -26.22 -0.72
N GLU A 185 -5.26 -25.86 0.53
CA GLU A 185 -4.72 -24.58 0.93
C GLU A 185 -3.20 -24.52 0.79
N GLY A 186 -2.50 -25.61 1.13
CA GLY A 186 -1.05 -25.69 1.06
C GLY A 186 -0.32 -24.84 2.09
N SER A 187 -0.83 -24.72 3.33
CA SER A 187 -0.25 -23.86 4.36
C SER A 187 -0.28 -24.52 5.73
N LEU A 188 0.89 -24.78 6.30
CA LEU A 188 1.02 -25.50 7.57
C LEU A 188 0.77 -24.59 8.78
N TYR A 189 -0.34 -24.82 9.49
CA TYR A 189 -0.60 -24.23 10.81
C TYR A 189 -1.65 -25.05 11.61
N ALA A 190 -1.82 -24.73 12.90
CA ALA A 190 -2.76 -25.34 13.81
C ALA A 190 -4.20 -24.82 13.58
N ASP A 191 -4.82 -25.35 12.55
CA ASP A 191 -6.12 -25.00 11.97
C ASP A 191 -7.27 -25.94 12.38
N HIS A 192 -7.00 -26.94 13.22
CA HIS A 192 -7.92 -28.01 13.61
C HIS A 192 -8.45 -28.88 12.45
N SER A 193 -7.75 -28.92 11.31
CA SER A 193 -8.09 -29.82 10.20
C SER A 193 -7.68 -31.28 10.50
N SER A 194 -8.34 -32.23 9.84
CA SER A 194 -8.03 -33.66 9.97
C SER A 194 -6.72 -34.02 9.28
N ALA A 195 -6.11 -35.17 9.64
CA ALA A 195 -4.86 -35.62 9.02
C ALA A 195 -4.93 -35.73 7.48
N ASP A 196 -6.07 -36.13 6.93
CA ASP A 196 -6.27 -36.19 5.47
C ASP A 196 -6.30 -34.80 4.82
N GLN A 197 -6.79 -33.79 5.55
CA GLN A 197 -6.82 -32.39 5.12
C GLN A 197 -5.51 -31.65 5.35
N LYS A 198 -4.47 -32.32 5.91
CA LYS A 198 -3.12 -31.74 6.08
C LYS A 198 -2.10 -32.27 5.09
N ARG A 199 -2.51 -33.12 4.13
CA ARG A 199 -1.58 -33.68 3.13
C ARG A 199 -1.06 -32.62 2.17
N ASP A 200 -1.82 -31.56 1.97
CA ASP A 200 -1.44 -30.40 1.16
C ASP A 200 -0.51 -29.45 1.92
N ASP A 201 -0.62 -29.35 3.24
CA ASP A 201 0.17 -28.46 4.08
C ASP A 201 1.66 -28.83 4.15
N MET A 202 2.03 -30.06 3.79
CA MET A 202 3.40 -30.53 3.84
C MET A 202 3.63 -31.68 2.85
N VAL A 203 4.02 -31.37 1.62
CA VAL A 203 4.33 -32.40 0.61
C VAL A 203 5.79 -32.82 0.76
N GLY A 204 6.03 -34.06 1.17
CA GLY A 204 7.38 -34.56 1.48
C GLY A 204 8.29 -34.71 0.25
N PRO A 205 9.60 -34.95 0.46
CA PRO A 205 10.55 -35.21 -0.64
C PRO A 205 10.11 -36.38 -1.53
N ASN A 206 10.08 -36.13 -2.84
CA ASN A 206 9.59 -37.02 -3.91
C ASN A 206 8.11 -37.42 -3.81
N GLU A 207 7.35 -36.78 -2.93
CA GLU A 207 5.90 -36.97 -2.86
C GLU A 207 5.18 -36.03 -3.85
N GLU A 208 3.93 -36.38 -4.13
CA GLU A 208 3.05 -35.63 -5.02
C GLU A 208 1.75 -35.30 -4.30
N ASN A 209 1.20 -34.12 -4.55
CA ASN A 209 -0.12 -33.72 -4.08
C ASN A 209 -0.86 -32.94 -5.17
N THR A 210 -2.19 -33.08 -5.20
CA THR A 210 -3.05 -32.36 -6.15
C THR A 210 -3.88 -31.32 -5.44
N TYR A 211 -3.68 -30.06 -5.78
CA TYR A 211 -4.45 -28.93 -5.29
C TYR A 211 -5.61 -28.64 -6.26
N ASN A 212 -6.82 -28.50 -5.73
CA ASN A 212 -8.00 -28.13 -6.51
C ASN A 212 -8.53 -26.78 -6.02
N TRP A 213 -8.43 -25.78 -6.88
CA TRP A 213 -8.90 -24.42 -6.61
C TRP A 213 -10.03 -24.07 -7.56
N PHE A 214 -11.03 -23.39 -7.05
CA PHE A 214 -12.21 -23.00 -7.82
C PHE A 214 -12.28 -21.48 -7.93
N ILE A 215 -12.59 -20.99 -9.14
CA ILE A 215 -12.79 -19.55 -9.37
C ILE A 215 -14.29 -19.28 -9.34
N ASN A 216 -14.82 -18.95 -8.16
CA ASN A 216 -16.22 -18.59 -8.01
C ASN A 216 -16.45 -17.06 -8.12
N GLU A 217 -17.70 -16.62 -8.08
CA GLU A 217 -18.08 -15.21 -8.18
C GLU A 217 -17.64 -14.35 -6.96
N HIS A 218 -17.41 -14.96 -5.79
CA HIS A 218 -16.95 -14.24 -4.59
C HIS A 218 -15.45 -13.94 -4.60
N HIS A 219 -14.69 -14.66 -5.42
CA HIS A 219 -13.25 -14.49 -5.62
C HIS A 219 -12.91 -13.85 -6.97
N ALA A 220 -13.91 -13.67 -7.83
CA ALA A 220 -13.77 -13.05 -9.14
C ALA A 220 -13.41 -11.56 -9.10
N PRO A 221 -12.67 -11.06 -10.10
CA PRO A 221 -12.55 -9.62 -10.37
C PRO A 221 -13.92 -8.96 -10.46
N THR A 222 -14.08 -7.78 -9.86
CA THR A 222 -15.32 -7.00 -9.96
C THR A 222 -15.48 -6.41 -11.37
N GLU A 223 -16.63 -5.81 -11.66
CA GLU A 223 -16.84 -5.10 -12.93
C GLU A 223 -15.79 -4.00 -13.18
N SER A 224 -15.33 -3.35 -12.12
CA SER A 224 -14.36 -2.24 -12.17
C SER A 224 -12.90 -2.68 -12.12
N ASP A 225 -12.63 -3.93 -11.76
CA ASP A 225 -11.30 -4.52 -11.89
C ASP A 225 -10.94 -4.75 -13.37
N GLU A 226 -9.64 -4.91 -13.64
CA GLU A 226 -9.16 -5.35 -14.95
C GLU A 226 -9.73 -6.72 -15.35
N ASP A 227 -9.76 -7.02 -16.65
CA ASP A 227 -10.27 -8.31 -17.15
C ASP A 227 -9.56 -9.52 -16.53
N CYS A 228 -8.30 -9.36 -16.14
CA CYS A 228 -7.54 -10.31 -15.34
C CYS A 228 -6.74 -9.56 -14.29
N VAL A 229 -6.78 -10.03 -13.04
CA VAL A 229 -6.05 -9.43 -11.91
C VAL A 229 -4.86 -10.30 -11.52
N THR A 230 -3.76 -9.64 -11.14
CA THR A 230 -2.55 -10.29 -10.63
C THR A 230 -2.78 -10.85 -9.23
N ARG A 231 -2.32 -12.08 -9.00
CA ARG A 231 -2.12 -12.75 -7.71
C ARG A 231 -0.81 -13.53 -7.77
N MET A 232 -0.48 -14.23 -6.69
CA MET A 232 0.65 -15.15 -6.66
C MET A 232 0.26 -16.50 -6.07
N TYR A 233 1.16 -17.46 -6.22
CA TYR A 233 1.21 -18.66 -5.40
C TYR A 233 2.64 -18.86 -4.91
N HIS A 234 2.80 -19.45 -3.73
CA HIS A 234 4.12 -19.72 -3.15
C HIS A 234 4.06 -20.92 -2.20
N SER A 235 5.21 -21.45 -1.80
CA SER A 235 5.25 -22.44 -0.72
C SER A 235 5.04 -21.75 0.63
N HIS A 236 4.35 -22.44 1.53
CA HIS A 236 3.89 -21.90 2.81
C HIS A 236 4.11 -22.92 3.95
N VAL A 237 5.26 -23.61 3.95
CA VAL A 237 5.73 -24.35 5.13
C VAL A 237 6.33 -23.36 6.11
N ILE A 238 7.33 -22.59 5.66
CA ILE A 238 7.81 -21.38 6.31
C ILE A 238 7.96 -20.31 5.22
N SER A 239 6.86 -19.60 4.96
CA SER A 239 6.71 -18.71 3.79
C SER A 239 7.93 -17.78 3.55
N PRO A 240 8.48 -17.07 4.54
CA PRO A 240 9.68 -16.25 4.33
C PRO A 240 10.92 -17.02 3.86
N LYS A 241 11.19 -18.21 4.40
CA LYS A 241 12.35 -19.03 3.98
C LYS A 241 12.11 -19.67 2.63
N ASP A 242 10.91 -20.17 2.40
CA ASP A 242 10.51 -20.84 1.17
C ASP A 242 10.59 -19.89 -0.04
N THR A 243 10.09 -18.67 0.12
CA THR A 243 10.11 -17.64 -0.94
C THR A 243 11.52 -17.12 -1.21
N ASN A 244 12.34 -16.86 -0.17
CA ASN A 244 13.76 -16.49 -0.36
C ASN A 244 14.57 -17.62 -1.03
N THR A 245 14.20 -18.88 -0.79
CA THR A 245 14.80 -20.04 -1.49
C THR A 245 14.44 -20.06 -2.99
N GLY A 246 13.29 -19.50 -3.37
CA GLY A 246 12.87 -19.28 -4.77
C GLY A 246 11.47 -19.78 -5.13
N LEU A 247 10.70 -20.31 -4.19
CA LEU A 247 9.39 -20.92 -4.46
C LEU A 247 8.25 -19.89 -4.49
N ILE A 248 8.16 -19.17 -5.61
CA ILE A 248 7.08 -18.22 -5.89
C ILE A 248 6.73 -18.23 -7.39
N GLY A 249 5.45 -18.08 -7.73
CA GLY A 249 5.00 -17.92 -9.10
C GLY A 249 3.75 -17.04 -9.23
N PRO A 250 3.49 -16.48 -10.42
CA PRO A 250 2.34 -15.62 -10.66
C PRO A 250 1.06 -16.41 -10.95
N LEU A 251 -0.06 -15.89 -10.48
CA LEU A 251 -1.40 -16.41 -10.70
C LEU A 251 -2.29 -15.30 -11.30
N LEU A 252 -3.04 -15.61 -12.36
CA LEU A 252 -4.04 -14.69 -12.92
C LEU A 252 -5.45 -15.24 -12.74
N ILE A 253 -6.31 -14.38 -12.22
CA ILE A 253 -7.74 -14.63 -12.09
C ILE A 253 -8.46 -13.71 -13.06
N CYS A 254 -9.17 -14.30 -14.00
CA CYS A 254 -9.80 -13.57 -15.10
C CYS A 254 -11.33 -13.59 -15.02
N LYS A 255 -11.95 -12.53 -15.54
CA LYS A 255 -13.39 -12.50 -15.83
C LYS A 255 -13.75 -13.57 -16.86
N ARG A 256 -15.01 -14.02 -16.82
CA ARG A 256 -15.52 -15.03 -17.77
C ARG A 256 -15.38 -14.53 -19.22
N GLY A 257 -14.66 -15.30 -20.04
CA GLY A 257 -14.47 -15.02 -21.47
C GLY A 257 -13.35 -14.04 -21.82
N ALA A 258 -12.49 -13.63 -20.88
CA ALA A 258 -11.29 -12.83 -21.12
C ALA A 258 -10.17 -13.60 -21.86
N LEU A 259 -10.12 -14.93 -21.72
CA LEU A 259 -9.20 -15.87 -22.34
C LEU A 259 -9.77 -16.42 -23.66
N MET A 260 -8.88 -16.74 -24.59
CA MET A 260 -9.20 -17.39 -25.87
C MET A 260 -9.78 -18.79 -25.63
N ALA A 261 -10.71 -19.21 -26.51
CA ALA A 261 -11.33 -20.54 -26.39
C ALA A 261 -10.25 -21.64 -26.49
N ASN A 262 -10.26 -22.57 -25.54
CA ASN A 262 -9.26 -23.65 -25.41
C ASN A 262 -7.81 -23.19 -25.26
N SER A 263 -7.57 -21.97 -24.77
CA SER A 263 -6.23 -21.43 -24.52
C SER A 263 -6.18 -20.65 -23.20
N VAL A 264 -4.96 -20.40 -22.71
CA VAL A 264 -4.67 -19.52 -21.56
C VAL A 264 -4.24 -18.12 -22.01
N GLN A 265 -4.26 -17.84 -23.32
CA GLN A 265 -3.94 -16.53 -23.88
C GLN A 265 -5.11 -15.57 -23.71
N ARG A 266 -4.84 -14.32 -23.30
CA ARG A 266 -5.85 -13.26 -23.20
C ARG A 266 -6.26 -12.74 -24.58
N LYS A 267 -7.52 -12.29 -24.70
CA LYS A 267 -8.07 -11.73 -25.96
C LYS A 267 -7.76 -10.26 -26.18
N ASN A 268 -7.51 -9.50 -25.12
CA ASN A 268 -7.53 -8.04 -25.12
C ASN A 268 -6.13 -7.39 -25.12
N VAL A 269 -5.07 -8.18 -25.00
CA VAL A 269 -3.68 -7.73 -24.93
C VAL A 269 -2.80 -8.54 -25.88
N ASP A 270 -1.77 -7.89 -26.44
CA ASP A 270 -0.80 -8.50 -27.35
C ASP A 270 0.32 -9.19 -26.54
N HIS A 271 0.73 -8.58 -25.42
CA HIS A 271 1.77 -9.09 -24.52
C HIS A 271 1.37 -9.02 -23.04
N GLU A 272 1.88 -9.98 -22.26
CA GLU A 272 1.76 -10.02 -20.82
C GLU A 272 3.17 -10.22 -20.24
N PHE A 273 3.58 -9.36 -19.31
CA PHE A 273 4.84 -9.48 -18.60
C PHE A 273 4.57 -9.57 -17.09
N PHE A 274 5.29 -10.44 -16.41
CA PHE A 274 5.17 -10.66 -14.97
C PHE A 274 6.47 -10.27 -14.30
N LEU A 275 6.42 -9.41 -13.28
CA LEU A 275 7.58 -8.81 -12.65
C LEU A 275 7.44 -8.90 -11.13
N LEU A 276 8.40 -9.54 -10.49
CA LEU A 276 8.58 -9.59 -9.04
C LEU A 276 9.71 -8.63 -8.66
N PHE A 277 9.38 -7.62 -7.86
CA PHE A 277 10.31 -6.67 -7.27
C PHE A 277 10.59 -7.08 -5.82
N THR A 278 11.83 -7.46 -5.52
CA THR A 278 12.20 -7.96 -4.19
C THR A 278 13.72 -7.98 -3.97
N GLU A 279 14.15 -7.69 -2.75
CA GLU A 279 15.50 -7.97 -2.25
C GLU A 279 15.57 -9.43 -1.78
N MET A 280 15.95 -10.33 -2.67
CA MET A 280 16.11 -11.75 -2.32
C MET A 280 17.21 -11.91 -1.28
N ASN A 281 16.84 -12.34 -0.08
CA ASN A 281 17.75 -12.51 1.04
C ASN A 281 18.22 -13.97 1.12
N GLU A 282 19.33 -14.28 0.47
CA GLU A 282 19.88 -15.65 0.44
C GLU A 282 20.35 -16.13 1.82
N ASN A 283 20.47 -15.22 2.80
CA ASN A 283 20.74 -15.62 4.19
C ASN A 283 19.58 -16.41 4.82
N GLU A 284 18.34 -16.17 4.35
CA GLU A 284 17.13 -16.87 4.80
C GLU A 284 16.80 -18.10 3.95
N SER A 285 17.58 -18.36 2.90
CA SER A 285 17.40 -19.51 2.02
C SER A 285 17.72 -20.82 2.74
N TRP A 286 16.90 -21.85 2.53
CA TRP A 286 17.17 -23.21 2.99
C TRP A 286 18.47 -23.80 2.41
N LEU A 287 19.00 -23.20 1.34
CA LEU A 287 20.16 -23.67 0.59
C LEU A 287 21.43 -22.86 0.88
N LEU A 288 21.43 -21.95 1.87
CA LEU A 288 22.63 -21.17 2.22
C LEU A 288 23.83 -22.05 2.57
N ASP A 289 23.62 -23.12 3.33
CA ASP A 289 24.70 -24.07 3.68
C ASP A 289 25.27 -24.76 2.45
N ASP A 290 24.42 -25.27 1.57
CA ASP A 290 24.82 -25.87 0.29
C ASP A 290 25.66 -24.90 -0.55
N ASN A 291 25.27 -23.61 -0.56
CA ASN A 291 25.98 -22.56 -1.28
C ASN A 291 27.37 -22.30 -0.69
N ILE A 292 27.50 -22.20 0.64
CA ILE A 292 28.79 -21.99 1.29
C ILE A 292 29.72 -23.20 1.13
N ASP A 293 29.17 -24.41 1.20
CA ASP A 293 29.93 -25.66 1.10
C ASP A 293 30.66 -25.84 -0.23
N SER A 294 30.23 -25.13 -1.27
CA SER A 294 30.94 -25.10 -2.55
C SER A 294 32.37 -24.53 -2.47
N PHE A 295 32.68 -23.71 -1.46
CA PHE A 295 34.01 -23.09 -1.30
C PHE A 295 34.56 -23.08 0.13
N LEU A 296 33.75 -23.31 1.17
CA LEU A 296 34.17 -23.34 2.57
C LEU A 296 33.47 -24.47 3.36
N PRO A 297 33.98 -25.71 3.28
CA PRO A 297 33.33 -26.87 3.90
C PRO A 297 33.50 -26.94 5.43
N ASP A 298 34.47 -26.21 6.01
CA ASP A 298 34.75 -26.24 7.46
C ASP A 298 33.58 -25.66 8.29
N PRO A 299 32.98 -26.43 9.23
CA PRO A 299 31.81 -25.99 9.98
C PRO A 299 32.03 -24.77 10.88
N ALA A 300 33.22 -24.64 11.50
CA ALA A 300 33.51 -23.53 12.41
C ALA A 300 33.68 -22.22 11.64
N ALA A 301 34.44 -22.25 10.55
CA ALA A 301 34.61 -21.12 9.65
C ALA A 301 33.29 -20.69 9.01
N ARG A 302 32.42 -21.64 8.64
CA ARG A 302 31.07 -21.37 8.13
C ARG A 302 30.21 -20.62 9.14
N LYS A 303 30.18 -21.07 10.39
CA LYS A 303 29.43 -20.39 11.47
C LYS A 303 29.92 -18.96 11.66
N ALA A 304 31.24 -18.76 11.66
CA ALA A 304 31.83 -17.42 11.75
C ALA A 304 31.46 -16.55 10.53
N LEU A 305 31.45 -17.11 9.32
CA LEU A 305 31.08 -16.40 8.09
C LEU A 305 29.61 -15.97 8.10
N LYS A 306 28.68 -16.83 8.51
CA LYS A 306 27.25 -16.49 8.60
C LYS A 306 26.95 -15.37 9.59
N ALA A 307 27.81 -15.14 10.59
CA ALA A 307 27.70 -14.06 11.55
C ALA A 307 28.36 -12.75 11.06
N ASP A 308 29.10 -12.77 9.95
CA ASP A 308 29.79 -11.61 9.38
C ASP A 308 28.77 -10.66 8.72
N PRO A 309 28.60 -9.41 9.19
CA PRO A 309 27.63 -8.47 8.62
C PRO A 309 27.90 -8.16 7.13
N GLU A 310 29.16 -8.17 6.69
CA GLU A 310 29.47 -7.95 5.28
C GLU A 310 29.03 -9.11 4.41
N PHE A 311 29.16 -10.35 4.90
CA PHE A 311 28.67 -11.54 4.20
C PHE A 311 27.15 -11.49 4.09
N GLN A 312 26.45 -11.21 5.20
CA GLN A 312 25.00 -11.08 5.20
C GLN A 312 24.53 -10.00 4.22
N ALA A 313 25.17 -8.82 4.24
CA ALA A 313 24.84 -7.75 3.31
C ALA A 313 25.08 -8.13 1.85
N SER A 314 26.16 -8.88 1.55
CA SER A 314 26.47 -9.31 0.18
C SER A 314 25.47 -10.30 -0.42
N ASN A 315 24.68 -10.97 0.42
CA ASN A 315 23.71 -11.99 0.02
C ASN A 315 22.28 -11.45 -0.16
N LYS A 316 22.10 -10.12 -0.17
CA LYS A 316 20.82 -9.44 -0.35
C LYS A 316 20.71 -8.89 -1.76
N MET A 317 20.01 -9.61 -2.63
CA MET A 317 20.00 -9.38 -4.08
C MET A 317 18.77 -8.57 -4.51
N ALA A 318 18.92 -7.26 -4.67
CA ALA A 318 17.86 -6.33 -5.09
C ALA A 318 17.51 -6.52 -6.57
N SER A 319 16.53 -7.37 -6.86
CA SER A 319 16.33 -7.93 -8.20
C SER A 319 14.92 -7.72 -8.77
N ILE A 320 14.83 -7.76 -10.10
CA ILE A 320 13.58 -7.94 -10.84
C ILE A 320 13.62 -9.34 -11.45
N ASN A 321 12.69 -10.22 -11.04
CA ASN A 321 12.66 -11.62 -11.46
C ASN A 321 13.99 -12.37 -11.26
N GLY A 322 14.75 -12.01 -10.22
CA GLY A 322 16.03 -12.63 -9.92
C GLY A 322 17.20 -12.09 -10.75
N PHE A 323 17.03 -10.99 -11.48
CA PHE A 323 18.12 -10.32 -12.19
C PHE A 323 18.44 -8.94 -11.62
N ILE A 324 19.72 -8.59 -11.62
CA ILE A 324 20.25 -7.29 -11.16
C ILE A 324 21.03 -6.57 -12.28
N TYR A 325 21.18 -5.26 -12.14
CA TYR A 325 21.96 -4.37 -13.01
C TYR A 325 21.61 -4.45 -14.51
N GLY A 326 20.31 -4.51 -14.84
CA GLY A 326 19.82 -4.52 -16.22
C GLY A 326 19.90 -5.87 -16.92
N ASN A 327 20.14 -6.98 -16.19
CA ASN A 327 20.35 -8.29 -16.79
C ASN A 327 19.07 -9.04 -17.24
N LEU A 328 17.88 -8.61 -16.82
CA LEU A 328 16.60 -9.23 -17.18
C LEU A 328 16.36 -9.21 -18.70
N PRO A 329 16.22 -10.37 -19.37
CA PRO A 329 15.96 -10.42 -20.81
C PRO A 329 14.47 -10.57 -21.16
N GLY A 330 14.13 -10.36 -22.44
CA GLY A 330 12.85 -10.82 -23.01
C GLY A 330 11.65 -9.90 -22.79
N LEU A 331 11.88 -8.62 -22.49
CA LEU A 331 10.86 -7.57 -22.41
C LEU A 331 10.76 -6.80 -23.75
N ASP A 332 10.56 -7.54 -24.84
CA ASP A 332 10.45 -7.01 -26.20
C ASP A 332 8.98 -6.93 -26.64
N MET A 333 8.60 -5.80 -27.25
CA MET A 333 7.25 -5.56 -27.78
C MET A 333 7.29 -4.69 -29.04
N CYS A 334 6.18 -4.65 -29.77
CA CYS A 334 6.04 -3.83 -30.96
C CYS A 334 5.36 -2.48 -30.67
N GLN A 335 5.72 -1.47 -31.46
CA GLN A 335 5.02 -0.20 -31.48
C GLN A 335 3.52 -0.42 -31.80
N GLY A 336 2.65 0.06 -30.92
CA GLY A 336 1.20 -0.07 -30.98
C GLY A 336 0.61 -1.22 -30.16
N ASP A 337 1.45 -2.10 -29.62
CA ASP A 337 0.99 -3.23 -28.81
C ASP A 337 0.32 -2.77 -27.51
N LYS A 338 -0.67 -3.56 -27.11
CA LYS A 338 -1.34 -3.49 -25.83
C LYS A 338 -0.65 -4.46 -24.87
N VAL A 339 -0.09 -3.93 -23.80
CA VAL A 339 0.74 -4.68 -22.87
C VAL A 339 0.11 -4.66 -21.48
N SER A 340 0.00 -5.84 -20.86
CA SER A 340 -0.39 -5.98 -19.46
C SER A 340 0.84 -6.31 -18.61
N TRP A 341 1.18 -5.42 -17.70
CA TRP A 341 2.26 -5.60 -16.73
C TRP A 341 1.66 -6.09 -15.41
N HIS A 342 2.06 -7.27 -14.98
CA HIS A 342 1.64 -7.91 -13.75
C HIS A 342 2.78 -7.81 -12.74
N MET A 343 2.65 -6.92 -11.76
CA MET A 343 3.71 -6.60 -10.82
C MET A 343 3.38 -7.11 -9.42
N ILE A 344 4.38 -7.68 -8.77
CA ILE A 344 4.31 -8.27 -7.42
C ILE A 344 5.46 -7.67 -6.60
N GLY A 345 5.16 -7.14 -5.42
CA GLY A 345 6.17 -6.86 -4.40
C GLY A 345 6.28 -8.03 -3.44
N LEU A 346 7.46 -8.28 -2.86
CA LEU A 346 7.65 -9.28 -1.79
C LEU A 346 8.87 -8.91 -0.94
N GLY A 347 8.86 -9.28 0.35
CA GLY A 347 10.04 -9.22 1.19
C GLY A 347 9.76 -8.72 2.61
N THR A 348 10.64 -7.84 3.09
CA THR A 348 10.61 -7.28 4.44
C THR A 348 10.05 -5.85 4.43
N TRP A 349 10.01 -5.17 5.58
CA TRP A 349 9.57 -3.76 5.64
C TRP A 349 10.48 -2.81 4.86
N SER A 350 11.67 -3.23 4.42
CA SER A 350 12.49 -2.39 3.54
C SER A 350 12.13 -2.52 2.07
N ASP A 351 11.38 -3.56 1.67
CA ASP A 351 10.99 -3.87 0.29
C ASP A 351 9.83 -2.98 -0.17
N VAL A 352 10.13 -1.69 -0.28
CA VAL A 352 9.25 -0.66 -0.83
C VAL A 352 9.72 -0.31 -2.24
N HIS A 353 8.92 -0.69 -3.23
CA HIS A 353 9.30 -0.55 -4.63
C HIS A 353 8.34 0.38 -5.37
N ASN A 354 8.92 1.25 -6.19
CA ASN A 354 8.20 2.17 -7.06
C ASN A 354 8.73 2.02 -8.49
N PRO A 355 8.44 0.92 -9.21
CA PRO A 355 8.77 0.78 -10.63
C PRO A 355 8.31 1.99 -11.44
N SER A 356 9.20 2.55 -12.24
CA SER A 356 8.96 3.65 -13.19
C SER A 356 9.23 3.19 -14.62
N PHE A 357 8.34 3.58 -15.54
CA PHE A 357 8.45 3.23 -16.96
C PHE A 357 8.92 4.44 -17.78
N HIS A 358 10.22 4.52 -18.06
CA HIS A 358 10.76 5.65 -18.82
C HIS A 358 10.09 5.83 -20.19
N GLY A 359 9.81 7.09 -20.55
CA GLY A 359 9.21 7.48 -21.83
C GLY A 359 7.77 7.02 -22.04
N HIS A 360 7.14 6.40 -21.03
CA HIS A 360 5.81 5.82 -21.10
C HIS A 360 4.98 6.16 -19.87
N THR A 361 3.66 6.01 -20.00
CA THR A 361 2.75 6.01 -18.86
C THR A 361 1.90 4.75 -18.91
N VAL A 362 1.40 4.34 -17.76
CA VAL A 362 0.54 3.18 -17.60
C VAL A 362 -0.80 3.59 -17.02
N MET A 363 -1.78 2.71 -17.16
CA MET A 363 -3.08 2.81 -16.51
C MET A 363 -3.13 1.75 -15.40
N ILE A 364 -3.42 2.17 -14.17
CA ILE A 364 -3.63 1.28 -13.02
C ILE A 364 -4.97 1.66 -12.39
N SER A 365 -5.88 0.69 -12.28
CA SER A 365 -7.22 0.90 -11.69
C SER A 365 -7.94 2.12 -12.28
N SER A 366 -7.89 2.28 -13.62
CA SER A 366 -8.47 3.42 -14.35
C SER A 366 -7.84 4.81 -14.08
N HIS A 367 -6.66 4.87 -13.47
CA HIS A 367 -5.89 6.09 -13.24
C HIS A 367 -4.60 6.11 -14.07
N ARG A 368 -4.24 7.28 -14.62
CA ARG A 368 -2.99 7.49 -15.36
C ARG A 368 -1.85 7.69 -14.36
N THR A 369 -0.81 6.88 -14.47
CA THR A 369 0.41 6.98 -13.66
C THR A 369 1.64 6.58 -14.48
N ASP A 370 2.83 6.81 -13.97
CA ASP A 370 4.09 6.28 -14.51
C ASP A 370 4.86 5.43 -13.49
N THR A 371 4.51 5.55 -12.21
CA THR A 371 4.98 4.69 -11.13
C THR A 371 3.87 3.78 -10.59
N ALA A 372 4.27 2.64 -10.04
CA ALA A 372 3.38 1.77 -9.25
C ALA A 372 3.99 1.49 -7.89
N THR A 373 3.25 1.70 -6.81
CA THR A 373 3.69 1.39 -5.45
C THR A 373 3.51 -0.10 -5.16
N LEU A 374 4.57 -0.78 -4.73
CA LEU A 374 4.55 -2.19 -4.33
C LEU A 374 5.15 -2.34 -2.93
N LEU A 375 4.35 -2.87 -2.00
CA LEU A 375 4.80 -3.40 -0.70
C LEU A 375 4.90 -4.94 -0.79
N PRO A 376 5.41 -5.62 0.26
CA PRO A 376 5.41 -7.08 0.31
C PRO A 376 4.01 -7.69 0.13
N SER A 377 3.81 -8.42 -0.95
CA SER A 377 2.55 -9.03 -1.39
C SER A 377 1.48 -8.05 -1.88
N THR A 378 1.88 -6.86 -2.31
CA THR A 378 1.05 -6.00 -3.16
C THR A 378 0.97 -6.59 -4.57
N PHE A 379 -0.24 -6.64 -5.14
CA PHE A 379 -0.48 -7.10 -6.51
C PHE A 379 -1.03 -5.98 -7.38
N ILE A 380 -0.33 -5.66 -8.46
CA ILE A 380 -0.74 -4.63 -9.41
C ILE A 380 -0.87 -5.22 -10.81
N THR A 381 -1.90 -4.80 -11.54
CA THR A 381 -2.02 -4.98 -12.98
C THR A 381 -2.02 -3.59 -13.62
N ALA A 382 -1.07 -3.35 -14.52
CA ALA A 382 -0.93 -2.08 -15.22
C ALA A 382 -1.05 -2.28 -16.73
N PHE A 383 -1.86 -1.46 -17.38
CA PHE A 383 -2.04 -1.48 -18.83
C PHE A 383 -1.18 -0.40 -19.49
N MET A 384 -0.45 -0.78 -20.53
CA MET A 384 0.36 0.11 -21.34
C MET A 384 0.02 -0.04 -22.81
N ARG A 385 0.06 1.08 -23.55
CA ARG A 385 0.19 1.05 -25.00
C ARG A 385 1.60 1.47 -25.38
N ALA A 386 2.36 0.58 -26.00
CA ALA A 386 3.75 0.83 -26.36
C ALA A 386 3.82 1.77 -27.58
N LEU A 387 4.10 3.06 -27.38
CA LEU A 387 4.01 4.06 -28.47
C LEU A 387 5.36 4.56 -28.95
N ASN A 388 6.39 4.50 -28.11
CA ASN A 388 7.66 5.20 -28.30
C ASN A 388 8.78 4.21 -28.62
N PRO A 389 9.18 4.02 -29.89
CA PRO A 389 10.23 3.07 -30.25
C PRO A 389 11.57 3.44 -29.61
N GLY A 390 12.28 2.43 -29.11
CA GLY A 390 13.56 2.61 -28.43
C GLY A 390 13.77 1.58 -27.32
N THR A 391 14.95 1.64 -26.71
CA THR A 391 15.31 0.90 -25.50
C THR A 391 15.03 1.80 -24.30
N TRP A 392 14.20 1.34 -23.37
CA TRP A 392 13.74 2.15 -22.24
C TRP A 392 14.09 1.51 -20.91
N LEU A 393 14.41 2.34 -19.93
CA LEU A 393 14.69 1.90 -18.57
C LEU A 393 13.38 1.63 -17.82
N LEU A 394 13.33 0.47 -17.18
CA LEU A 394 12.38 0.14 -16.11
C LEU A 394 13.19 0.00 -14.83
N ASN A 395 13.07 0.97 -13.91
CA ASN A 395 13.81 0.95 -12.66
C ASN A 395 12.89 1.10 -11.46
N CYS A 396 13.33 0.59 -10.31
CA CYS A 396 12.76 0.99 -9.03
C CYS A 396 13.23 2.43 -8.74
N MET A 397 12.31 3.34 -8.44
CA MET A 397 12.62 4.72 -8.07
C MET A 397 13.28 4.85 -6.70
N ASN A 398 13.20 3.80 -5.87
CA ASN A 398 13.89 3.75 -4.59
C ASN A 398 15.40 3.71 -4.81
N SER A 399 16.08 4.79 -4.43
CA SER A 399 17.51 5.01 -4.65
C SER A 399 18.39 3.87 -4.14
N LYS A 400 18.10 3.31 -2.96
CA LYS A 400 18.83 2.15 -2.42
C LYS A 400 18.73 0.94 -3.37
N PHE A 401 17.52 0.62 -3.80
CA PHE A 401 17.31 -0.56 -4.66
C PHE A 401 17.83 -0.34 -6.07
N PHE A 402 17.71 0.88 -6.62
CA PHE A 402 18.30 1.24 -7.90
C PHE A 402 19.83 1.09 -7.88
N ASP A 403 20.49 1.67 -6.88
CA ASP A 403 21.94 1.58 -6.70
C ASP A 403 22.40 0.11 -6.52
N ASN A 404 21.59 -0.71 -5.84
CA ASN A 404 21.83 -2.14 -5.67
C ASN A 404 21.43 -2.99 -6.90
N GLY A 405 20.98 -2.36 -8.00
CA GLY A 405 20.81 -3.01 -9.30
C GLY A 405 19.38 -3.35 -9.70
N MET A 406 18.35 -2.89 -8.98
CA MET A 406 16.95 -3.18 -9.30
C MET A 406 16.45 -2.34 -10.49
N ALA A 407 16.85 -2.77 -11.68
CA ALA A 407 16.45 -2.17 -12.95
C ALA A 407 16.61 -3.17 -14.11
N ALA A 408 15.83 -2.94 -15.16
CA ALA A 408 15.74 -3.73 -16.38
C ALA A 408 15.56 -2.82 -17.60
N PHE A 409 15.75 -3.38 -18.79
CA PHE A 409 15.41 -2.72 -20.04
C PHE A 409 14.16 -3.36 -20.66
N PHE A 410 13.34 -2.54 -21.31
CA PHE A 410 12.32 -3.02 -22.23
C PHE A 410 12.47 -2.35 -23.58
N ASN A 411 12.17 -3.09 -24.66
CA ASN A 411 12.41 -2.65 -26.02
C ASN A 411 11.09 -2.50 -26.77
N VAL A 412 10.85 -1.32 -27.34
CA VAL A 412 9.73 -1.06 -28.23
C VAL A 412 10.27 -0.99 -29.66
N GLN A 413 9.94 -2.00 -30.47
CA GLN A 413 10.45 -2.14 -31.83
C GLN A 413 9.45 -1.62 -32.87
N ASN A 414 9.95 -1.05 -33.96
CA ASN A 414 9.10 -0.68 -35.10
C ASN A 414 8.79 -1.93 -35.94
N CYS A 415 7.73 -2.64 -35.55
CA CYS A 415 7.26 -3.82 -36.26
C CYS A 415 6.43 -3.43 -37.49
N SER A 416 5.99 -4.40 -38.29
CA SER A 416 5.38 -4.19 -39.62
C SER A 416 4.14 -3.27 -39.67
N LYS A 417 3.56 -2.89 -38.52
CA LYS A 417 2.51 -1.87 -38.40
C LYS A 417 3.15 -0.49 -38.24
N ARG A 418 3.35 0.24 -39.35
CA ARG A 418 3.77 1.65 -39.29
C ARG A 418 2.69 2.47 -38.56
N MET A 419 3.03 3.01 -37.40
CA MET A 419 2.18 3.91 -36.64
C MET A 419 2.93 5.23 -36.42
N ASP A 420 2.25 6.35 -36.69
CA ASP A 420 2.83 7.66 -36.45
C ASP A 420 3.02 7.87 -34.94
N LEU A 421 4.14 8.49 -34.58
CA LEU A 421 4.40 8.89 -33.20
C LEU A 421 3.34 9.88 -32.74
N PRO A 422 2.94 9.85 -31.46
CA PRO A 422 2.12 10.89 -30.88
C PRO A 422 2.69 12.27 -31.19
N ASN A 423 1.84 13.16 -31.68
CA ASN A 423 2.17 14.56 -31.92
C ASN A 423 1.02 15.42 -31.43
N VAL A 424 1.31 16.69 -31.14
CA VAL A 424 0.34 17.65 -30.64
C VAL A 424 0.14 18.77 -31.66
N SER A 425 -1.10 19.21 -31.81
CA SER A 425 -1.45 20.35 -32.65
C SER A 425 -2.61 21.13 -32.00
N GLY A 426 -2.58 22.46 -32.08
CA GLY A 426 -3.63 23.32 -31.55
C GLY A 426 -3.50 23.74 -30.08
N GLY A 427 -2.56 23.18 -29.30
CA GLY A 427 -2.20 23.68 -27.97
C GLY A 427 -1.15 24.80 -28.00
N LYS A 428 -0.71 25.23 -26.82
CA LYS A 428 0.29 26.30 -26.63
C LYS A 428 1.69 25.69 -26.52
N THR A 429 2.68 26.39 -27.07
CA THR A 429 4.08 26.18 -26.71
C THR A 429 4.39 26.94 -25.43
N ARG A 430 4.76 26.23 -24.37
CA ARG A 430 5.12 26.79 -23.06
C ARG A 430 6.63 26.75 -22.90
N ILE A 431 7.25 27.91 -22.79
CA ILE A 431 8.70 28.04 -22.69
C ILE A 431 9.08 28.37 -21.25
N TYR A 432 9.98 27.57 -20.67
CA TYR A 432 10.55 27.76 -19.34
C TYR A 432 12.06 27.95 -19.46
N TYR A 433 12.60 28.96 -18.78
CA TYR A 433 14.04 29.20 -18.67
C TYR A 433 14.47 28.80 -17.26
N ILE A 434 15.12 27.65 -17.13
CA ILE A 434 15.47 27.07 -15.83
C ILE A 434 16.98 26.92 -15.74
N ALA A 435 17.58 27.32 -14.63
CA ALA A 435 18.98 27.05 -14.36
C ALA A 435 19.18 26.20 -13.10
N ALA A 436 20.15 25.30 -13.12
CA ALA A 436 20.69 24.71 -11.89
C ALA A 436 21.73 25.66 -11.30
N GLU A 437 21.63 25.98 -10.01
CA GLU A 437 22.54 26.88 -9.30
C GLU A 437 22.97 26.34 -7.95
N ASP A 438 24.25 26.53 -7.61
CA ASP A 438 24.76 26.30 -6.25
C ASP A 438 24.22 27.37 -5.30
N GLN A 439 23.56 26.98 -4.20
CA GLN A 439 23.01 27.87 -3.17
C GLN A 439 23.25 27.32 -1.77
N LEU A 440 23.48 28.20 -0.80
CA LEU A 440 23.48 27.84 0.62
C LEU A 440 22.02 27.78 1.11
N TRP A 441 21.59 26.60 1.54
CA TRP A 441 20.25 26.32 2.03
C TRP A 441 20.24 26.18 3.55
N ASP A 442 19.24 26.78 4.22
CA ASP A 442 19.02 26.69 5.66
C ASP A 442 17.73 25.90 5.94
N TYR A 443 17.86 24.75 6.60
CA TYR A 443 16.73 23.87 6.93
C TYR A 443 15.83 24.42 8.05
N GLY A 444 16.30 25.38 8.84
CA GLY A 444 15.64 25.91 10.02
C GLY A 444 15.90 27.41 10.22
N PRO A 445 15.48 28.25 9.25
CA PRO A 445 15.87 29.67 9.20
C PRO A 445 15.43 30.51 10.40
N THR A 446 14.43 30.08 11.20
CA THR A 446 14.06 30.81 12.43
C THR A 446 14.99 30.53 13.61
N GLY A 447 15.82 29.49 13.53
CA GLY A 447 16.63 29.00 14.65
C GLY A 447 15.81 28.33 15.78
N GLN A 448 14.50 28.17 15.59
CA GLN A 448 13.58 27.61 16.59
C GLN A 448 12.76 26.48 15.99
N ASN A 449 12.40 25.49 16.83
CA ASN A 449 11.35 24.56 16.51
C ASN A 449 10.01 25.30 16.67
N ASN A 450 9.32 25.59 15.58
CA ASN A 450 8.09 26.39 15.61
C ASN A 450 6.87 25.60 16.14
N ILE A 451 7.05 24.34 16.54
CA ILE A 451 6.00 23.49 17.14
C ILE A 451 5.98 23.61 18.67
N ASP A 452 7.14 23.61 19.33
CA ASP A 452 7.26 23.76 20.80
C ASP A 452 7.90 25.11 21.22
N GLY A 453 8.50 25.83 20.26
CA GLY A 453 9.24 27.08 20.39
C GLY A 453 10.55 26.99 21.18
N VAL A 454 11.15 25.81 21.25
CA VAL A 454 12.49 25.59 21.80
C VAL A 454 13.54 25.92 20.73
N PRO A 455 14.71 26.50 21.08
CA PRO A 455 15.80 26.69 20.12
C PRO A 455 16.26 25.36 19.50
N LEU A 456 16.53 25.36 18.17
CA LEU A 456 16.91 24.12 17.47
C LEU A 456 18.21 23.50 17.99
N THR A 457 19.08 24.31 18.61
CA THR A 457 20.37 23.93 19.19
C THR A 457 20.31 23.66 20.70
N TYR A 458 19.12 23.48 21.28
CA TYR A 458 18.99 23.16 22.70
C TYR A 458 19.43 21.70 22.99
N PRO A 459 20.40 21.42 23.88
CA PRO A 459 21.02 20.10 24.04
C PRO A 459 20.09 18.92 24.34
N LYS A 460 18.91 19.17 24.92
CA LYS A 460 17.93 18.12 25.25
C LYS A 460 16.80 18.00 24.22
N SER A 461 16.84 18.76 23.14
CA SER A 461 15.85 18.71 22.06
C SER A 461 16.23 17.68 20.99
N GLU A 462 15.23 17.09 20.34
CA GLU A 462 15.43 16.18 19.20
C GLU A 462 16.10 16.88 18.00
N SER A 463 15.91 18.21 17.86
CA SER A 463 16.55 19.02 16.82
C SER A 463 18.06 19.20 17.00
N PHE A 464 18.58 19.02 18.22
CA PHE A 464 19.98 19.30 18.56
C PHE A 464 20.96 18.57 17.65
N GLN A 465 20.67 17.32 17.31
CA GLN A 465 21.58 16.49 16.51
C GLN A 465 21.79 17.01 15.09
N TYR A 466 20.80 17.69 14.52
CA TYR A 466 20.81 18.17 13.14
C TYR A 466 21.33 19.61 13.04
N PHE A 467 20.98 20.47 14.00
CA PHE A 467 21.23 21.91 13.88
C PHE A 467 22.50 22.39 14.60
N THR A 468 23.09 21.56 15.45
CA THR A 468 24.29 21.96 16.21
C THR A 468 25.55 21.83 15.36
N ARG A 469 26.27 22.95 15.22
CA ARG A 469 27.60 23.00 14.59
C ARG A 469 28.69 22.68 15.62
N SER A 470 29.57 21.74 15.31
CA SER A 470 30.67 21.31 16.17
C SER A 470 31.91 20.92 15.35
N GLY A 471 32.93 20.34 15.99
CA GLY A 471 34.08 19.76 15.27
C GLY A 471 33.72 18.53 14.42
N ASN A 472 32.58 17.88 14.70
CA ASN A 472 32.13 16.66 14.02
C ASN A 472 30.69 16.78 13.46
N ARG A 473 30.16 18.00 13.30
CA ARG A 473 28.81 18.27 12.76
C ARG A 473 28.79 19.56 11.96
N ILE A 474 28.13 19.53 10.81
CA ILE A 474 27.99 20.66 9.88
C ILE A 474 26.98 21.69 10.44
N GLY A 475 25.83 21.23 10.95
CA GLY A 475 24.74 22.07 11.46
C GLY A 475 23.58 22.15 10.46
N GLY A 476 22.74 23.18 10.54
CA GLY A 476 21.51 23.28 9.74
C GLY A 476 21.64 23.90 8.33
N GLN A 477 22.85 24.24 7.88
CA GLN A 477 23.08 24.96 6.63
C GLN A 477 24.02 24.18 5.70
N TYR A 478 23.60 24.01 4.44
CA TYR A 478 24.31 23.19 3.44
C TYR A 478 24.30 23.87 2.07
N LYS A 479 25.42 23.81 1.35
CA LYS A 479 25.49 24.11 -0.07
C LYS A 479 24.78 23.00 -0.85
N LYS A 480 23.91 23.41 -1.78
CA LYS A 480 23.01 22.56 -2.56
C LYS A 480 22.95 23.03 -4.01
N ALA A 481 22.51 22.17 -4.92
CA ALA A 481 22.11 22.57 -6.27
C ALA A 481 20.59 22.70 -6.33
N VAL A 482 20.07 23.83 -6.84
CA VAL A 482 18.63 24.11 -6.90
C VAL A 482 18.23 24.60 -8.29
N TYR A 483 17.06 24.17 -8.77
CA TYR A 483 16.45 24.71 -10.00
C TYR A 483 15.82 26.08 -9.75
N VAL A 484 16.22 27.06 -10.57
CA VAL A 484 15.75 28.45 -10.49
C VAL A 484 15.18 28.89 -11.83
N GLU A 485 14.00 29.50 -11.82
CA GLU A 485 13.38 30.06 -13.03
C GLU A 485 13.92 31.46 -13.36
N TYR A 486 14.09 31.72 -14.65
CA TYR A 486 14.52 32.99 -15.22
C TYR A 486 13.45 33.53 -16.18
N THR A 487 13.55 34.83 -16.48
CA THR A 487 12.59 35.50 -17.36
C THR A 487 12.77 35.16 -18.84
N ASP A 488 13.99 34.81 -19.25
CA ASP A 488 14.39 34.63 -20.64
C ASP A 488 15.70 33.82 -20.76
N ASP A 489 16.17 33.61 -22.00
CA ASP A 489 17.36 32.83 -22.37
C ASP A 489 18.70 33.52 -22.07
N THR A 490 18.70 34.77 -21.59
CA THR A 490 19.93 35.44 -21.14
C THR A 490 20.38 34.91 -19.77
N PHE A 491 19.46 34.36 -18.97
CA PHE A 491 19.69 33.92 -17.59
C PHE A 491 20.31 35.01 -16.69
N THR A 492 19.89 36.25 -16.91
CA THR A 492 20.34 37.42 -16.14
C THR A 492 19.38 37.79 -15.01
N SER A 493 18.06 37.76 -15.27
CA SER A 493 17.02 38.14 -14.31
C SER A 493 16.23 36.92 -13.81
N LYS A 494 16.33 36.63 -12.51
CA LYS A 494 15.55 35.56 -11.87
C LYS A 494 14.08 35.95 -11.83
N LYS A 495 13.19 35.00 -12.10
CA LYS A 495 11.75 35.20 -11.94
C LYS A 495 11.41 35.10 -10.45
N ASN A 496 10.86 36.18 -9.90
CA ASN A 496 10.47 36.23 -8.49
C ASN A 496 9.30 35.28 -8.23
N ARG A 497 9.42 34.45 -7.19
CA ARG A 497 8.30 33.62 -6.71
C ARG A 497 7.21 34.51 -6.16
N SER A 498 5.96 34.17 -6.48
CA SER A 498 4.79 34.82 -5.91
C SER A 498 4.58 34.40 -4.45
N ALA A 499 3.73 35.13 -3.72
CA ALA A 499 3.33 34.75 -2.36
C ALA A 499 2.67 33.35 -2.30
N ASP A 500 2.04 32.90 -3.39
CA ASP A 500 1.43 31.57 -3.48
C ASP A 500 2.48 30.46 -3.61
N GLU A 501 3.72 30.79 -3.97
CA GLU A 501 4.83 29.86 -4.22
C GLU A 501 5.88 29.88 -3.09
N GLU A 502 5.64 30.65 -2.02
CA GLU A 502 6.56 30.75 -0.87
C GLU A 502 6.82 29.37 -0.24
N HIS A 503 5.81 28.49 -0.25
CA HIS A 503 5.88 27.14 0.30
C HIS A 503 6.83 26.21 -0.48
N LEU A 504 7.22 26.52 -1.72
CA LEU A 504 8.03 25.61 -2.54
C LEU A 504 9.42 25.34 -1.97
N GLY A 505 9.93 26.20 -1.08
CA GLY A 505 11.23 26.01 -0.45
C GLY A 505 12.36 25.82 -1.47
N PHE A 506 13.11 24.73 -1.41
CA PHE A 506 14.17 24.46 -2.40
C PHE A 506 13.70 23.77 -3.68
N LEU A 507 12.40 23.47 -3.83
CA LEU A 507 11.88 22.83 -5.04
C LEU A 507 12.06 23.76 -6.24
N GLY A 508 12.24 23.18 -7.42
CA GLY A 508 12.22 23.93 -8.67
C GLY A 508 10.89 24.64 -8.95
N PRO A 509 10.84 25.54 -9.95
CA PRO A 509 9.59 26.13 -10.41
C PRO A 509 8.59 25.06 -10.87
N VAL A 510 7.30 25.34 -10.72
CA VAL A 510 6.27 24.41 -11.18
C VAL A 510 6.10 24.54 -12.70
N ILE A 511 6.47 23.49 -13.44
CA ILE A 511 6.22 23.38 -14.88
C ILE A 511 4.77 22.91 -15.08
N ARG A 512 4.02 23.55 -15.98
CA ARG A 512 2.59 23.25 -16.20
C ARG A 512 2.29 23.09 -17.67
N ALA A 513 1.43 22.14 -18.01
CA ALA A 513 0.93 21.97 -19.36
C ALA A 513 -0.49 21.38 -19.40
N GLU A 514 -1.20 21.66 -20.48
CA GLU A 514 -2.48 21.02 -20.81
C GLU A 514 -2.28 19.97 -21.90
N VAL A 515 -3.19 19.01 -21.97
CA VAL A 515 -3.26 18.09 -23.11
C VAL A 515 -3.36 18.88 -24.42
N GLY A 516 -2.46 18.58 -25.35
CA GLY A 516 -2.27 19.28 -26.62
C GLY A 516 -1.11 20.30 -26.62
N ASP A 517 -0.53 20.61 -25.47
CA ASP A 517 0.58 21.58 -25.38
C ASP A 517 1.95 20.96 -25.73
N GLU A 518 2.87 21.84 -26.12
CA GLU A 518 4.30 21.57 -26.19
C GLU A 518 5.01 22.29 -25.05
N VAL A 519 5.93 21.61 -24.35
CA VAL A 519 6.74 22.18 -23.29
C VAL A 519 8.18 22.25 -23.76
N LYS A 520 8.75 23.46 -23.74
CA LYS A 520 10.15 23.72 -24.05
C LYS A 520 10.87 24.20 -22.81
N VAL A 521 11.86 23.46 -22.34
CA VAL A 521 12.70 23.85 -21.20
C VAL A 521 14.09 24.20 -21.69
N VAL A 522 14.42 25.49 -21.70
CA VAL A 522 15.78 25.96 -21.94
C VAL A 522 16.51 25.89 -20.61
N PHE A 523 17.36 24.88 -20.48
CA PHE A 523 18.13 24.59 -19.28
C PHE A 523 19.54 25.15 -19.39
N LYS A 524 19.96 25.96 -18.40
CA LYS A 524 21.35 26.40 -18.25
C LYS A 524 21.96 25.85 -16.99
N ASN A 525 23.08 25.17 -17.10
CA ASN A 525 23.77 24.69 -15.92
C ASN A 525 24.73 25.78 -15.39
N LYS A 526 24.33 26.49 -14.32
CA LYS A 526 25.18 27.47 -13.61
C LYS A 526 25.80 26.88 -12.34
N ALA A 527 25.56 25.60 -12.08
CA ALA A 527 26.11 24.86 -10.95
C ALA A 527 27.49 24.29 -11.29
N SER A 528 28.15 23.75 -10.28
CA SER A 528 29.56 23.32 -10.37
C SER A 528 29.77 21.92 -10.97
N ARG A 529 28.71 21.17 -11.27
CA ARG A 529 28.77 19.79 -11.79
C ARG A 529 27.82 19.59 -12.95
N ASN A 530 27.98 18.49 -13.68
CA ASN A 530 27.06 18.13 -14.76
C ASN A 530 25.69 17.76 -14.18
N TYR A 531 24.63 18.29 -14.80
CA TYR A 531 23.24 18.04 -14.39
C TYR A 531 22.34 17.98 -15.62
N THR A 532 21.12 17.47 -15.44
CA THR A 532 20.09 17.38 -16.49
C THR A 532 18.73 17.86 -15.99
N ILE A 533 17.69 17.74 -16.84
CA ILE A 533 16.28 17.80 -16.46
C ILE A 533 15.56 16.62 -17.14
N HIS A 534 15.21 15.61 -16.35
CA HIS A 534 14.42 14.46 -16.74
C HIS A 534 12.98 14.61 -16.23
N PRO A 535 11.95 14.57 -17.10
CA PRO A 535 10.57 14.69 -16.67
C PRO A 535 9.89 13.32 -16.50
N LEU A 536 8.91 13.28 -15.60
CA LEU A 536 7.95 12.20 -15.45
C LEU A 536 6.59 12.61 -16.06
N GLY A 537 5.80 11.65 -16.56
CA GLY A 537 4.44 11.91 -17.03
C GLY A 537 4.24 12.72 -18.34
N VAL A 538 5.28 12.91 -19.16
CA VAL A 538 5.19 13.58 -20.49
C VAL A 538 5.81 12.71 -21.57
N PHE A 539 5.51 13.04 -22.83
CA PHE A 539 6.05 12.31 -23.98
C PHE A 539 7.26 13.05 -24.58
N TYR A 540 8.34 12.32 -24.80
CA TYR A 540 9.61 12.83 -25.35
C TYR A 540 10.32 11.75 -26.17
N ASP A 541 11.18 12.16 -27.10
CA ASP A 541 12.10 11.27 -27.79
C ASP A 541 13.43 11.14 -27.04
N LYS A 542 14.32 10.26 -27.51
CA LYS A 542 15.60 9.98 -26.86
C LYS A 542 16.53 11.19 -26.72
N ALA A 543 16.46 12.16 -27.63
CA ALA A 543 17.25 13.37 -27.52
C ALA A 543 16.71 14.35 -26.46
N ASN A 544 15.57 14.07 -25.83
CA ASN A 544 14.91 14.95 -24.88
C ASN A 544 14.56 14.25 -23.56
N GLU A 545 15.20 13.12 -23.27
CA GLU A 545 14.96 12.29 -22.10
C GLU A 545 15.60 12.88 -20.84
N GLY A 546 16.83 13.37 -20.92
CA GLY A 546 17.57 13.94 -19.79
C GLY A 546 18.07 12.89 -18.78
N SER A 547 18.24 11.63 -19.20
CA SER A 547 18.69 10.51 -18.36
C SER A 547 19.84 9.76 -19.01
N GLN A 548 20.89 9.45 -18.23
CA GLN A 548 22.08 8.79 -18.74
C GLN A 548 22.07 7.28 -18.44
N TYR A 549 21.88 6.45 -19.47
CA TYR A 549 22.07 4.99 -19.41
C TYR A 549 22.40 4.39 -20.79
N GLN A 550 22.84 3.13 -20.83
CA GLN A 550 23.18 2.44 -22.09
C GLN A 550 21.94 1.94 -22.82
N ASP A 551 21.35 2.78 -23.66
CA ASP A 551 20.17 2.46 -24.47
C ASP A 551 20.47 2.24 -25.97
N GLY A 552 21.73 2.41 -26.37
CA GLY A 552 22.20 2.27 -27.75
C GLY A 552 22.15 3.56 -28.59
N THR A 553 21.75 4.70 -28.00
CA THR A 553 21.76 6.00 -28.67
C THR A 553 23.17 6.60 -28.79
N THR A 554 23.40 7.46 -29.78
CA THR A 554 24.71 8.12 -29.99
C THR A 554 24.56 9.53 -30.56
N GLY A 555 25.62 10.34 -30.48
CA GLY A 555 25.67 11.66 -31.12
C GLY A 555 24.66 12.64 -30.51
N ASN A 556 23.81 13.26 -31.35
CA ASN A 556 22.84 14.26 -30.90
C ASN A 556 21.80 13.70 -29.92
N GLU A 557 21.47 12.41 -29.99
CA GLU A 557 20.51 11.76 -29.07
C GLU A 557 21.07 11.57 -27.66
N THR A 558 22.34 11.89 -27.42
CA THR A 558 22.99 11.79 -26.10
C THR A 558 23.42 13.16 -25.55
N ALA A 559 23.11 14.25 -26.26
CA ALA A 559 23.53 15.61 -25.91
C ALA A 559 22.82 16.14 -24.65
N ASP A 560 21.70 15.53 -24.28
CA ASP A 560 20.87 15.82 -23.11
C ASP A 560 21.29 15.04 -21.85
N ASN A 561 22.11 13.99 -21.99
CA ASN A 561 22.44 13.06 -20.90
C ASN A 561 23.26 13.68 -19.76
N ALA A 562 24.04 14.72 -20.04
CA ALA A 562 24.85 15.40 -19.02
C ALA A 562 25.24 16.80 -19.50
N ILE A 563 24.56 17.84 -19.00
CA ILE A 563 24.87 19.22 -19.39
C ILE A 563 26.00 19.72 -18.50
N ALA A 564 27.17 19.98 -19.09
CA ALA A 564 28.33 20.46 -18.37
C ALA A 564 28.11 21.85 -17.71
N PRO A 565 28.89 22.22 -16.68
CA PRO A 565 28.89 23.58 -16.14
C PRO A 565 29.03 24.64 -17.25
N ASN A 566 28.23 25.70 -17.15
CA ASN A 566 28.00 26.75 -18.16
C ASN A 566 27.40 26.28 -19.50
N GLY A 567 27.11 24.99 -19.66
CA GLY A 567 26.38 24.43 -20.78
C GLY A 567 24.92 24.88 -20.80
N THR A 568 24.31 24.83 -21.98
CA THR A 568 22.89 25.11 -22.18
C THR A 568 22.30 24.06 -23.11
N TYR A 569 21.13 23.54 -22.76
CA TYR A 569 20.38 22.59 -23.57
C TYR A 569 18.91 22.97 -23.62
N SER A 570 18.22 22.61 -24.69
CA SER A 570 16.80 22.92 -24.85
C SER A 570 16.00 21.63 -25.01
N TYR A 571 15.37 21.19 -23.93
CA TYR A 571 14.48 20.05 -23.93
C TYR A 571 13.14 20.40 -24.59
N ARG A 572 12.57 19.46 -25.34
CA ARG A 572 11.24 19.53 -25.95
C ARG A 572 10.42 18.30 -25.54
N TRP A 573 9.32 18.55 -24.84
CA TRP A 573 8.34 17.54 -24.45
C TRP A 573 6.98 17.90 -25.03
N ILE A 574 6.13 16.92 -25.25
CA ILE A 574 4.76 17.12 -25.69
C ILE A 574 3.77 16.41 -24.76
N VAL A 575 2.55 16.91 -24.73
CA VAL A 575 1.46 16.36 -23.89
C VAL A 575 0.34 15.81 -24.78
N PRO A 576 0.53 14.67 -25.46
CA PRO A 576 -0.51 14.03 -26.24
C PRO A 576 -1.59 13.39 -25.35
N ASP A 577 -2.70 12.97 -25.97
CA ASP A 577 -3.78 12.25 -25.27
C ASP A 577 -3.30 10.96 -24.57
N SER A 578 -2.20 10.34 -25.04
CA SER A 578 -1.65 9.12 -24.45
C SER A 578 -1.06 9.29 -23.05
N VAL A 579 -0.71 10.53 -22.65
CA VAL A 579 -0.23 10.86 -21.29
C VAL A 579 -1.23 11.74 -20.53
N ALA A 580 -2.42 11.96 -21.11
CA ALA A 580 -3.45 12.77 -20.49
C ALA A 580 -3.95 12.13 -19.17
N PRO A 581 -4.36 12.95 -18.19
CA PRO A 581 -5.16 12.47 -17.07
C PRO A 581 -6.37 11.69 -17.59
N ALA A 582 -6.58 10.50 -17.05
CA ALA A 582 -7.69 9.63 -17.42
C ALA A 582 -9.04 10.26 -17.03
N GLU A 583 -10.14 9.65 -17.48
CA GLU A 583 -11.49 10.14 -17.21
C GLU A 583 -11.75 10.33 -15.70
N ASN A 584 -11.38 9.32 -14.92
CA ASN A 584 -11.55 9.27 -13.47
C ASN A 584 -10.46 10.03 -12.68
N ASP A 585 -9.41 10.51 -13.35
CA ASP A 585 -8.38 11.31 -12.70
C ASP A 585 -8.87 12.73 -12.37
N PRO A 586 -8.26 13.36 -11.35
CA PRO A 586 -8.38 14.80 -11.14
C PRO A 586 -8.09 15.60 -12.42
N ALA A 587 -8.53 16.87 -12.45
CA ALA A 587 -8.35 17.72 -13.61
C ALA A 587 -6.86 17.94 -13.98
N CYS A 588 -5.97 17.82 -13.00
CA CYS A 588 -4.53 17.84 -13.18
C CYS A 588 -3.87 16.75 -12.33
N LEU A 589 -2.83 16.13 -12.88
CA LEU A 589 -1.99 15.14 -12.20
C LEU A 589 -0.64 15.75 -11.82
N THR A 590 -0.20 15.41 -10.61
CA THR A 590 1.15 15.72 -10.12
C THR A 590 2.15 14.79 -10.78
N TRP A 591 3.20 15.38 -11.30
CA TRP A 591 4.41 14.72 -11.74
C TRP A 591 5.62 15.45 -11.17
N MET A 592 6.82 14.99 -11.51
CA MET A 592 8.04 15.68 -11.12
C MET A 592 9.04 15.71 -12.27
N TYR A 593 10.04 16.56 -12.12
CA TYR A 593 11.25 16.54 -12.92
C TYR A 593 12.47 16.64 -12.00
N TYR A 594 13.57 16.00 -12.38
CA TYR A 594 14.78 15.94 -11.57
C TYR A 594 16.02 15.77 -12.46
N SER A 595 17.22 15.96 -11.90
CA SER A 595 18.46 15.66 -12.62
C SER A 595 18.76 14.17 -12.50
N ASN A 596 19.12 13.54 -13.61
CA ASN A 596 19.28 12.09 -13.73
C ASN A 596 20.63 11.72 -14.36
N VAL A 597 21.68 12.49 -14.02
CA VAL A 597 23.08 12.09 -14.29
C VAL A 597 23.50 11.02 -13.28
N ASP A 598 23.15 11.27 -12.02
CA ASP A 598 23.19 10.32 -10.92
C ASP A 598 21.94 10.58 -10.07
N SER A 599 20.85 9.86 -10.36
CA SER A 599 19.54 10.11 -9.76
C SER A 599 19.60 10.23 -8.24
N THR A 600 20.37 9.36 -7.59
CA THR A 600 20.50 9.32 -6.14
C THR A 600 21.17 10.60 -5.63
N ARG A 601 22.38 10.90 -6.12
CA ARG A 601 23.15 12.05 -5.61
C ARG A 601 22.60 13.39 -6.04
N ASP A 602 22.02 13.49 -7.23
CA ASP A 602 21.44 14.71 -7.77
C ASP A 602 20.21 15.16 -6.96
N ILE A 603 19.32 14.21 -6.64
CA ILE A 603 18.13 14.49 -5.82
C ILE A 603 18.53 14.87 -4.39
N HIS A 604 19.50 14.16 -3.78
CA HIS A 604 20.03 14.52 -2.45
C HIS A 604 20.72 15.90 -2.46
N SER A 605 21.36 16.27 -3.58
CA SER A 605 21.97 17.59 -3.76
C SER A 605 20.94 18.72 -3.89
N GLY A 606 19.70 18.43 -4.28
CA GLY A 606 18.56 19.36 -4.26
C GLY A 606 17.82 19.56 -5.59
N LEU A 607 18.21 18.85 -6.66
CA LEU A 607 17.67 19.07 -8.01
C LEU A 607 16.39 18.27 -8.25
N ILE A 608 15.28 18.83 -7.80
CA ILE A 608 13.93 18.29 -8.01
C ILE A 608 12.91 19.44 -8.14
N GLY A 609 11.91 19.27 -8.99
CA GLY A 609 10.81 20.21 -9.12
C GLY A 609 9.49 19.56 -9.54
N PRO A 610 8.35 20.19 -9.25
CA PRO A 610 7.04 19.69 -9.62
C PRO A 610 6.69 19.96 -11.09
N LEU A 611 6.03 18.99 -11.72
CA LEU A 611 5.42 19.10 -13.03
C LEU A 611 3.92 18.85 -12.89
N LEU A 612 3.08 19.61 -13.59
CA LEU A 612 1.63 19.48 -13.52
C LEU A 612 1.05 19.33 -14.93
N ILE A 613 0.38 18.20 -15.18
CA ILE A 613 -0.26 17.92 -16.47
C ILE A 613 -1.78 17.91 -16.30
N CYS A 614 -2.46 18.75 -17.06
CA CYS A 614 -3.88 19.03 -16.91
C CYS A 614 -4.71 18.65 -18.13
N LYS A 615 -5.98 18.31 -17.92
CA LYS A 615 -6.97 18.17 -19.00
C LYS A 615 -7.09 19.51 -19.76
N ASN A 616 -7.36 19.44 -21.06
CA ASN A 616 -7.49 20.63 -21.92
C ASN A 616 -8.55 21.61 -21.39
N GLY A 617 -8.22 22.90 -21.31
CA GLY A 617 -9.10 23.99 -20.86
C GLY A 617 -9.19 24.17 -19.34
N THR A 618 -8.41 23.42 -18.57
CA THR A 618 -8.36 23.48 -17.10
C THR A 618 -7.55 24.66 -16.59
N LEU A 619 -6.51 25.07 -17.31
CA LEU A 619 -5.66 26.19 -16.93
C LEU A 619 -6.23 27.53 -17.43
N ASP A 620 -6.01 28.59 -16.65
CA ASP A 620 -6.31 29.95 -17.05
C ASP A 620 -5.17 30.57 -17.88
N ARG A 621 -5.27 31.87 -18.19
CA ARG A 621 -4.24 32.58 -18.97
C ARG A 621 -2.91 32.72 -18.23
N ASN A 622 -2.91 32.63 -16.91
CA ASN A 622 -1.74 32.71 -16.04
C ASN A 622 -1.19 31.32 -15.69
N GLY A 623 -1.79 30.25 -16.21
CA GLY A 623 -1.38 28.88 -15.94
C GLY A 623 -1.88 28.33 -14.60
N LYS A 624 -2.82 29.00 -13.92
CA LYS A 624 -3.43 28.48 -12.69
C LYS A 624 -4.64 27.60 -13.00
N GLN A 625 -4.92 26.62 -12.16
CA GLN A 625 -6.12 25.78 -12.31
C GLN A 625 -7.41 26.59 -12.11
N ARG A 626 -8.36 26.48 -13.04
CA ARG A 626 -9.69 27.07 -12.90
C ARG A 626 -10.43 26.40 -11.75
N ASN A 627 -11.21 27.19 -11.00
CA ASN A 627 -11.99 26.74 -9.84
C ASN A 627 -11.15 26.18 -8.69
N ILE A 628 -9.85 26.43 -8.67
CA ILE A 628 -8.95 26.14 -7.56
C ILE A 628 -8.46 27.49 -7.00
N ASN A 629 -8.69 27.72 -5.71
CA ASN A 629 -8.29 28.94 -5.04
C ASN A 629 -6.78 28.96 -4.76
N ARG A 630 -6.23 27.82 -4.34
CA ARG A 630 -4.82 27.63 -3.99
C ARG A 630 -4.33 26.25 -4.40
N GLU A 631 -3.08 26.19 -4.81
CA GLU A 631 -2.36 24.97 -5.15
C GLU A 631 -1.12 24.89 -4.25
N PHE A 632 -0.91 23.77 -3.58
CA PHE A 632 0.26 23.53 -2.75
C PHE A 632 1.02 22.31 -3.25
N PHE A 633 2.33 22.43 -3.40
CA PHE A 633 3.23 21.37 -3.84
C PHE A 633 4.16 21.02 -2.69
N LEU A 634 4.05 19.81 -2.18
CA LEU A 634 4.77 19.35 -1.01
C LEU A 634 5.56 18.08 -1.32
N ARG A 635 6.84 18.12 -1.00
CA ARG A 635 7.74 16.98 -1.02
C ARG A 635 8.11 16.61 0.41
N PHE A 636 7.74 15.39 0.80
CA PHE A 636 8.18 14.78 2.05
C PHE A 636 9.39 13.91 1.75
N ALA A 637 10.50 14.12 2.45
CA ALA A 637 11.74 13.43 2.12
C ALA A 637 12.74 13.39 3.29
N LEU A 638 13.60 12.38 3.28
CA LEU A 638 14.88 12.45 3.96
C LEU A 638 15.94 12.92 2.95
N THR A 639 16.42 14.14 3.11
CA THR A 639 17.59 14.60 2.35
C THR A 639 18.85 14.23 3.13
N ASP A 640 19.51 13.13 2.73
CA ASP A 640 20.82 12.75 3.26
C ASP A 640 21.93 13.59 2.61
N GLU A 641 22.42 14.61 3.31
CA GLU A 641 23.51 15.47 2.83
C GLU A 641 24.85 14.72 2.76
N GLY A 642 24.95 13.53 3.36
CA GLY A 642 26.07 12.61 3.16
C GLY A 642 26.14 12.00 1.76
N GLN A 643 25.01 11.94 1.04
CA GLN A 643 24.95 11.48 -0.35
C GLN A 643 25.09 12.63 -1.37
N SER A 644 25.01 13.88 -0.90
CA SER A 644 25.14 15.08 -1.72
C SER A 644 26.50 15.12 -2.43
N TRP A 645 26.52 15.68 -3.64
CA TRP A 645 27.77 16.01 -4.33
C TRP A 645 28.61 17.04 -3.57
N TYR A 646 27.97 17.83 -2.71
CA TYR A 646 28.57 18.94 -1.99
C TYR A 646 29.05 18.57 -0.59
N LEU A 647 29.01 17.29 -0.18
CA LEU A 647 29.46 16.89 1.17
C LEU A 647 30.86 17.42 1.49
N THR A 648 31.81 17.29 0.54
CA THR A 648 33.19 17.75 0.73
C THR A 648 33.26 19.26 0.97
N ASP A 649 32.52 20.06 0.20
CA ASP A 649 32.42 21.52 0.38
C ASP A 649 31.76 21.85 1.73
N ASN A 650 30.69 21.13 2.07
CA ASN A 650 29.87 21.36 3.26
C ASN A 650 30.61 21.06 4.56
N LYS A 651 31.58 20.14 4.58
CA LYS A 651 32.41 19.89 5.76
C LYS A 651 33.14 21.17 6.24
N TYR A 652 33.52 22.06 5.33
CA TYR A 652 34.16 23.33 5.70
C TYR A 652 33.21 24.33 6.38
N LEU A 653 31.90 24.07 6.34
CA LEU A 653 30.91 24.77 7.16
C LEU A 653 30.86 24.28 8.61
N ALA A 654 31.61 23.24 9.01
CA ALA A 654 31.75 22.83 10.41
C ALA A 654 32.78 23.71 11.17
N ASN A 655 33.01 23.46 12.46
CA ASN A 655 34.05 24.19 13.22
C ASN A 655 35.48 23.68 12.89
N ASN A 656 35.61 22.40 12.54
CA ASN A 656 36.88 21.79 12.13
C ASN A 656 36.65 20.70 11.06
N GLY A 657 36.30 21.12 9.85
CA GLY A 657 35.88 20.22 8.76
C GLY A 657 36.90 19.16 8.37
N SER A 658 38.20 19.46 8.49
CA SER A 658 39.29 18.55 8.10
C SER A 658 39.44 17.33 9.03
N ALA A 659 38.87 17.39 10.24
CA ALA A 659 38.96 16.31 11.24
C ALA A 659 37.71 15.42 11.27
N ILE A 660 36.75 15.63 10.37
CA ILE A 660 35.50 14.87 10.32
C ILE A 660 35.77 13.48 9.75
N ASP A 661 35.43 12.46 10.53
CA ASP A 661 35.29 11.09 10.06
C ASP A 661 33.91 10.89 9.43
N GLU A 662 33.87 10.67 8.12
CA GLU A 662 32.63 10.42 7.37
C GLU A 662 31.98 9.08 7.73
N ASN A 663 32.73 8.16 8.34
CA ASN A 663 32.22 6.86 8.77
C ASN A 663 31.55 6.90 10.15
N ASP A 664 31.76 7.97 10.93
CA ASP A 664 31.14 8.12 12.24
C ASP A 664 29.61 8.12 12.14
N SER A 665 28.98 7.27 12.95
CA SER A 665 27.53 7.11 12.93
C SER A 665 26.78 8.38 13.36
N ASN A 666 27.37 9.19 14.25
CA ASN A 666 26.74 10.44 14.67
C ASN A 666 26.84 11.51 13.60
N PHE A 667 27.97 11.59 12.88
CA PHE A 667 28.11 12.45 11.72
C PHE A 667 27.09 12.10 10.63
N LYS A 668 26.99 10.82 10.23
CA LYS A 668 25.99 10.34 9.25
C LYS A 668 24.57 10.74 9.66
N LYS A 669 24.17 10.44 10.90
CA LYS A 669 22.84 10.81 11.43
C LYS A 669 22.61 12.32 11.47
N SER A 670 23.63 13.12 11.75
CA SER A 670 23.48 14.60 11.80
C SER A 670 23.15 15.22 10.44
N ASN A 671 23.52 14.55 9.33
CA ASN A 671 23.31 15.03 7.96
C ASN A 671 22.02 14.50 7.32
N GLN A 672 21.22 13.73 8.07
CA GLN A 672 19.98 13.12 7.62
C GLN A 672 18.79 14.05 7.90
N MET A 673 18.55 14.98 6.97
CA MET A 673 17.58 16.08 7.13
C MET A 673 16.17 15.66 6.73
N ARG A 674 15.32 15.31 7.70
CA ARG A 674 13.92 14.89 7.51
C ARG A 674 13.01 16.11 7.34
N ASN A 675 12.69 16.46 6.09
CA ASN A 675 12.15 17.77 5.75
C ASN A 675 10.87 17.73 4.89
N ILE A 676 10.17 18.86 4.88
CA ILE A 676 9.09 19.17 3.92
C ILE A 676 9.57 20.36 3.08
N ASN A 677 9.76 20.17 1.77
CA ASN A 677 10.28 21.18 0.83
C ASN A 677 11.63 21.82 1.24
N GLY A 678 12.44 21.11 2.01
CA GLY A 678 13.71 21.60 2.53
C GLY A 678 13.63 22.25 3.91
N TYR A 679 12.47 22.27 4.58
CA TYR A 679 12.33 22.83 5.93
C TYR A 679 12.00 21.78 6.98
N MET A 680 12.46 22.01 8.22
CA MET A 680 12.25 21.11 9.36
C MET A 680 11.63 21.85 10.55
N PHE A 681 11.05 21.11 11.49
CA PHE A 681 10.57 21.60 12.79
C PHE A 681 9.65 22.83 12.69
N GLY A 682 8.68 22.79 11.76
CA GLY A 682 7.69 23.85 11.59
C GLY A 682 8.19 25.12 10.87
N ASN A 683 9.33 25.06 10.18
CA ASN A 683 9.91 26.22 9.48
C ASN A 683 9.33 26.49 8.07
N LEU A 684 8.52 25.58 7.52
CA LEU A 684 7.90 25.73 6.20
C LEU A 684 6.92 26.93 6.16
N PRO A 685 7.14 27.96 5.31
CA PRO A 685 6.24 29.11 5.19
C PRO A 685 5.13 28.88 4.13
N GLY A 686 4.27 29.89 3.94
CA GLY A 686 3.36 29.96 2.79
C GLY A 686 2.07 29.11 2.83
N LEU A 687 1.89 28.21 3.81
CA LEU A 687 0.69 27.35 3.90
C LEU A 687 -0.52 28.07 4.52
N ARG A 688 -1.10 29.02 3.80
CA ARG A 688 -2.25 29.82 4.24
C ARG A 688 -3.41 29.75 3.25
N MET A 689 -4.61 29.49 3.76
CA MET A 689 -5.84 29.38 2.97
C MET A 689 -7.05 29.89 3.74
N CYS A 690 -8.18 30.02 3.06
CA CYS A 690 -9.43 30.47 3.66
C CYS A 690 -10.44 29.32 3.81
N LYS A 691 -11.28 29.41 4.83
CA LYS A 691 -12.42 28.52 5.01
C LYS A 691 -13.28 28.47 3.73
N GLY A 692 -13.57 27.27 3.26
CA GLY A 692 -14.38 27.03 2.05
C GLY A 692 -13.66 27.30 0.72
N ASP A 693 -12.35 27.54 0.72
CA ASP A 693 -11.58 27.52 -0.52
C ASP A 693 -11.53 26.12 -1.13
N ASN A 694 -11.43 26.03 -2.45
CA ASN A 694 -11.12 24.77 -3.13
C ASN A 694 -9.60 24.66 -3.28
N ILE A 695 -8.99 23.71 -2.59
CA ILE A 695 -7.53 23.54 -2.51
C ILE A 695 -7.13 22.28 -3.27
N SER A 696 -6.11 22.40 -4.11
CA SER A 696 -5.42 21.26 -4.73
C SER A 696 -4.08 21.06 -4.03
N TRP A 697 -3.88 19.87 -3.45
CA TRP A 697 -2.61 19.47 -2.85
C TRP A 697 -1.91 18.47 -3.75
N HIS A 698 -0.64 18.75 -4.04
CA HIS A 698 0.22 17.96 -4.91
C HIS A 698 1.38 17.42 -4.08
N PHE A 699 1.47 16.10 -3.94
CA PHE A 699 2.49 15.44 -3.12
C PHE A 699 3.51 14.69 -3.96
N MET A 700 4.77 14.80 -3.57
CA MET A 700 5.88 14.02 -4.11
C MET A 700 6.61 13.33 -2.95
N GLY A 701 6.82 12.02 -3.05
CA GLY A 701 7.68 11.30 -2.11
C GLY A 701 9.14 11.40 -2.54
N GLY A 702 10.01 11.86 -1.63
CA GLY A 702 11.44 11.95 -1.86
C GLY A 702 12.23 10.72 -1.39
N PRO A 703 13.57 10.77 -1.48
CA PRO A 703 14.44 9.65 -1.26
C PRO A 703 14.62 9.29 0.21
N ALA A 704 15.32 8.16 0.34
CA ALA A 704 15.39 7.25 1.46
C ALA A 704 14.26 6.24 1.42
N SER A 705 14.62 4.97 1.66
CA SER A 705 13.78 3.79 1.83
C SER A 705 12.83 3.93 3.04
N GLN A 706 12.09 5.03 3.12
CA GLN A 706 11.25 5.48 4.21
C GLN A 706 9.88 5.83 3.67
N MET A 707 8.85 5.37 4.37
CA MET A 707 7.48 5.74 4.10
C MET A 707 7.13 7.03 4.83
N HIS A 708 6.28 7.83 4.19
CA HIS A 708 5.68 9.01 4.75
C HIS A 708 4.17 8.81 4.87
N ALA A 709 3.63 9.33 5.96
CA ALA A 709 2.19 9.31 6.24
C ALA A 709 1.77 10.75 6.54
N VAL A 710 1.30 11.44 5.50
CA VAL A 710 0.97 12.85 5.55
C VAL A 710 -0.38 13.02 6.22
N TYR A 711 -0.38 13.48 7.47
CA TYR A 711 -1.60 13.66 8.27
C TYR A 711 -1.94 15.15 8.45
N PHE A 712 -3.19 15.51 8.12
CA PHE A 712 -3.77 16.84 8.33
C PHE A 712 -4.61 16.91 9.59
N TYR A 713 -4.14 17.64 10.60
CA TYR A 713 -4.94 17.89 11.80
C TYR A 713 -6.15 18.77 11.46
N GLY A 714 -7.34 18.43 11.99
CA GLY A 714 -8.53 19.27 11.97
C GLY A 714 -9.30 19.33 10.65
N ASN A 715 -8.73 18.91 9.51
CA ASN A 715 -9.38 18.91 8.20
C ASN A 715 -9.19 17.57 7.47
N THR A 716 -10.19 17.20 6.67
CA THR A 716 -10.16 16.03 5.78
C THR A 716 -9.96 16.48 4.34
N PHE A 717 -9.46 15.59 3.49
CA PHE A 717 -9.37 15.75 2.05
C PHE A 717 -10.08 14.59 1.35
N THR A 718 -10.19 14.70 0.03
CA THR A 718 -10.75 13.65 -0.82
C THR A 718 -9.72 13.18 -1.84
N ARG A 719 -9.61 11.86 -2.00
CA ARG A 719 -8.82 11.18 -3.02
C ARG A 719 -9.75 10.21 -3.71
N ASN A 720 -9.88 10.30 -5.04
CA ASN A 720 -10.77 9.40 -5.80
C ASN A 720 -12.22 9.37 -5.27
N GLY A 721 -12.71 10.51 -4.74
CA GLY A 721 -14.05 10.63 -4.15
C GLY A 721 -14.21 10.04 -2.75
N ASN A 722 -13.18 9.40 -2.20
CA ASN A 722 -13.14 8.86 -0.84
C ASN A 722 -12.63 9.90 0.15
N SER A 723 -13.19 9.90 1.36
CA SER A 723 -12.75 10.79 2.45
C SER A 723 -11.52 10.23 3.16
N HIS A 724 -10.49 11.07 3.30
CA HIS A 724 -9.23 10.75 3.99
C HIS A 724 -8.76 11.95 4.83
N ASP A 725 -7.85 11.73 5.76
CA ASP A 725 -7.08 12.76 6.46
C ASP A 725 -5.57 12.46 6.52
N THR A 726 -5.22 11.20 6.29
CA THR A 726 -3.86 10.72 6.12
C THR A 726 -3.61 10.18 4.70
N LEU A 727 -2.45 10.49 4.12
CA LEU A 727 -1.98 9.98 2.83
C LEU A 727 -0.62 9.30 2.99
N GLY A 728 -0.56 8.00 2.67
CA GLY A 728 0.70 7.27 2.57
C GLY A 728 1.42 7.56 1.25
N ILE A 729 2.69 7.99 1.30
CA ILE A 729 3.56 8.20 0.13
C ILE A 729 4.98 7.69 0.39
N MET A 730 5.70 7.35 -0.66
CA MET A 730 7.07 6.81 -0.64
C MET A 730 7.89 7.37 -1.81
N GLU A 731 9.19 7.09 -1.87
CA GLU A 731 10.07 7.57 -2.94
C GLU A 731 9.48 7.27 -4.34
N GLY A 732 9.23 8.30 -5.14
CA GLY A 732 8.60 8.16 -6.47
C GLY A 732 7.07 8.13 -6.48
N SER A 733 6.38 8.19 -5.32
CA SER A 733 4.93 8.41 -5.26
C SER A 733 4.58 9.84 -5.65
N LEU A 734 3.54 9.97 -6.49
CA LEU A 734 3.07 11.23 -7.06
C LEU A 734 1.55 11.30 -6.90
N GLU A 735 1.05 12.23 -6.08
CA GLU A 735 -0.37 12.25 -5.71
C GLU A 735 -0.98 13.65 -5.86
N SER A 736 -2.25 13.68 -6.25
CA SER A 736 -3.09 14.89 -6.33
C SER A 736 -4.38 14.68 -5.54
N VAL A 737 -4.62 15.49 -4.52
CA VAL A 737 -5.83 15.40 -3.68
C VAL A 737 -6.51 16.75 -3.53
N ARG A 738 -7.81 16.72 -3.20
CA ARG A 738 -8.62 17.93 -3.05
C ARG A 738 -9.08 18.13 -1.63
N MET A 739 -9.02 19.36 -1.15
CA MET A 739 -9.50 19.74 0.18
C MET A 739 -10.40 20.97 0.09
N THR A 740 -11.47 20.97 0.89
CA THR A 740 -12.26 22.16 1.17
C THR A 740 -12.21 22.40 2.69
N PRO A 741 -11.32 23.28 3.18
CA PRO A 741 -11.05 23.40 4.59
C PRO A 741 -12.28 24.02 5.29
N GLY A 742 -12.82 23.29 6.26
CA GLY A 742 -14.02 23.66 7.00
C GLY A 742 -13.74 24.07 8.45
N ASN A 743 -12.51 23.90 8.92
CA ASN A 743 -12.12 24.12 10.31
C ASN A 743 -11.07 25.25 10.41
N PRO A 744 -11.50 26.50 10.71
CA PRO A 744 -10.58 27.61 10.93
C PRO A 744 -9.63 27.35 12.10
N GLY A 745 -8.39 27.83 11.99
CA GLY A 745 -7.36 27.65 13.00
C GLY A 745 -5.96 27.46 12.41
N VAL A 746 -5.00 27.29 13.31
CA VAL A 746 -3.62 26.89 12.98
C VAL A 746 -3.47 25.42 13.31
N TRP A 747 -3.08 24.61 12.33
CA TRP A 747 -3.11 23.15 12.41
C TRP A 747 -1.75 22.56 12.04
N LYS A 748 -1.40 21.41 12.64
CA LYS A 748 -0.23 20.63 12.22
C LYS A 748 -0.47 19.93 10.89
N LEU A 749 0.58 19.88 10.08
CA LEU A 749 0.75 18.95 8.97
C LEU A 749 1.99 18.12 9.27
N ILE A 750 1.83 16.82 9.49
CA ILE A 750 2.92 15.97 9.93
C ILE A 750 3.18 14.82 8.97
N CYS A 751 4.39 14.28 8.99
CA CYS A 751 4.61 12.89 8.63
C CYS A 751 4.52 12.03 9.89
N ARG A 752 3.54 11.13 9.98
CA ARG A 752 3.31 10.37 11.22
C ARG A 752 4.42 9.40 11.56
N ALA A 753 5.09 8.81 10.58
CA ALA A 753 6.10 7.79 10.82
C ALA A 753 7.08 8.25 11.92
N ASN A 754 7.12 7.53 13.05
CA ASN A 754 7.67 8.01 14.33
C ASN A 754 9.04 8.72 14.22
N SER A 755 9.98 8.14 13.46
CA SER A 755 11.31 8.73 13.25
C SER A 755 11.31 9.97 12.35
N ASN A 756 10.39 10.05 11.38
CA ASN A 756 10.17 11.24 10.56
C ASN A 756 9.64 12.39 11.41
N LEU A 757 8.63 12.12 12.23
CA LEU A 757 8.05 13.11 13.14
C LEU A 757 9.10 13.64 14.14
N ARG A 758 9.80 12.74 14.86
CA ARG A 758 10.87 13.13 15.80
C ARG A 758 12.02 13.86 15.12
N GLY A 759 12.31 13.47 13.88
CA GLY A 759 13.32 14.09 13.05
C GLY A 759 12.97 15.46 12.50
N GLY A 760 11.77 15.99 12.75
CA GLY A 760 11.38 17.35 12.37
C GLY A 760 10.57 17.46 11.08
N MET A 761 10.02 16.36 10.55
CA MET A 761 9.14 16.38 9.38
C MET A 761 7.72 16.82 9.76
N VAL A 762 7.60 18.10 10.09
CA VAL A 762 6.38 18.76 10.57
C VAL A 762 6.32 20.20 10.07
N ALA A 763 5.13 20.62 9.65
CA ALA A 763 4.78 21.98 9.26
C ALA A 763 3.49 22.44 9.96
N LYS A 764 3.18 23.74 9.83
CA LYS A 764 1.89 24.30 10.23
C LYS A 764 1.19 24.86 9.01
N TYR A 765 -0.14 24.70 8.95
CA TYR A 765 -0.97 25.38 7.96
C TYR A 765 -2.07 26.18 8.66
N THR A 766 -2.52 27.26 8.02
CA THR A 766 -3.50 28.18 8.59
C THR A 766 -4.75 28.24 7.72
N VAL A 767 -5.91 28.04 8.34
CA VAL A 767 -7.23 28.24 7.74
C VAL A 767 -7.85 29.48 8.38
N SER A 768 -7.95 30.57 7.62
CA SER A 768 -8.58 31.81 8.08
C SER A 768 -10.10 31.75 7.96
N GLU A 769 -10.81 32.25 8.97
CA GLU A 769 -12.28 32.26 9.02
C GLU A 769 -12.88 33.33 8.10
N ASP A 770 -12.38 34.56 8.19
CA ASP A 770 -12.91 35.71 7.45
C ASP A 770 -12.02 36.10 6.26
N CYS A 771 -12.40 35.59 5.08
CA CYS A 771 -11.84 36.02 3.80
C CYS A 771 -12.92 36.56 2.85
N GLY A 772 -14.02 37.09 3.38
CA GLY A 772 -15.13 37.64 2.60
C GLY A 772 -16.17 36.62 2.11
N LYS A 773 -16.12 35.37 2.58
CA LYS A 773 -17.14 34.34 2.34
C LYS A 773 -17.76 33.91 3.69
N THR A 774 -18.97 34.37 3.99
CA THR A 774 -19.73 33.87 5.15
C THR A 774 -20.49 32.60 4.75
N SER A 775 -20.01 31.43 5.16
CA SER A 775 -20.82 30.20 5.12
C SER A 775 -21.47 29.99 6.48
N ALA A 776 -22.80 29.93 6.53
CA ALA A 776 -23.53 29.57 7.74
C ALA A 776 -23.23 28.10 8.10
N ALA A 777 -22.78 27.86 9.33
CA ALA A 777 -22.64 26.50 9.84
C ALA A 777 -24.03 25.86 9.97
N LYS A 778 -24.25 24.73 9.28
CA LYS A 778 -25.49 23.97 9.39
C LYS A 778 -25.58 23.38 10.80
N ALA A 779 -26.67 23.66 11.51
CA ALA A 779 -26.88 23.13 12.85
C ALA A 779 -26.88 21.59 12.83
N MET A 780 -26.15 20.98 13.77
CA MET A 780 -26.21 19.54 13.98
C MET A 780 -27.57 19.17 14.57
N SER A 781 -28.21 18.16 13.98
CA SER A 781 -29.56 17.69 14.35
C SER A 781 -29.61 16.21 14.69
N GLY A 782 -28.45 15.53 14.74
CA GLY A 782 -28.32 14.14 15.16
C GLY A 782 -28.30 13.97 16.67
N ARG A 783 -28.03 12.74 17.10
CA ARG A 783 -28.03 12.33 18.51
C ARG A 783 -26.70 12.72 19.18
N LYS A 784 -26.77 13.07 20.46
CA LYS A 784 -25.58 13.12 21.33
C LYS A 784 -25.25 11.70 21.80
N ARG A 785 -24.08 11.18 21.44
CA ARG A 785 -23.56 9.87 21.86
C ARG A 785 -22.45 10.07 22.89
N VAL A 786 -22.64 9.55 24.10
CA VAL A 786 -21.74 9.77 25.23
C VAL A 786 -20.98 8.48 25.52
N TYR A 787 -19.65 8.55 25.56
CA TYR A 787 -18.75 7.45 25.89
C TYR A 787 -17.93 7.83 27.13
N HIS A 788 -17.93 6.97 28.15
CA HIS A 788 -17.11 7.17 29.34
C HIS A 788 -15.85 6.32 29.20
N ILE A 789 -14.71 6.95 28.94
CA ILE A 789 -13.46 6.25 28.62
C ILE A 789 -12.40 6.67 29.63
N ALA A 790 -11.59 5.73 30.11
CA ALA A 790 -10.43 6.06 30.93
C ALA A 790 -9.15 5.43 30.36
N ALA A 791 -8.03 6.13 30.55
CA ALA A 791 -6.71 5.53 30.42
C ALA A 791 -6.37 4.81 31.73
N VAL A 792 -6.20 3.50 31.70
CA VAL A 792 -5.91 2.65 32.85
C VAL A 792 -4.57 1.95 32.67
N GLU A 793 -3.81 1.79 33.75
CA GLU A 793 -2.56 1.02 33.74
C GLU A 793 -2.85 -0.46 34.03
N GLU A 794 -2.45 -1.35 33.11
CA GLU A 794 -2.62 -2.80 33.23
C GLU A 794 -1.33 -3.52 32.82
N THR A 795 -1.10 -4.72 33.34
CA THR A 795 -0.07 -5.63 32.80
C THR A 795 -0.68 -6.37 31.62
N TRP A 796 -0.23 -6.05 30.42
CA TRP A 796 -0.63 -6.71 29.19
C TRP A 796 0.24 -7.93 28.92
N ASP A 797 -0.38 -8.96 28.38
CA ASP A 797 0.23 -10.23 28.05
C ASP A 797 0.03 -10.50 26.55
N TYR A 798 1.11 -10.46 25.78
CA TYR A 798 1.05 -10.60 24.32
C TYR A 798 0.73 -12.03 23.86
N ALA A 799 1.01 -13.03 24.71
CA ALA A 799 0.80 -14.45 24.41
C ALA A 799 0.24 -15.19 25.65
N PRO A 800 -1.00 -14.88 26.08
CA PRO A 800 -1.57 -15.37 27.33
C PRO A 800 -1.73 -16.89 27.41
N SER A 801 -1.86 -17.59 26.28
CA SER A 801 -1.96 -19.07 26.28
C SER A 801 -0.68 -19.77 26.73
N GLY A 802 0.47 -19.08 26.67
CA GLY A 802 1.78 -19.69 26.85
C GLY A 802 2.23 -20.57 25.68
N LYS A 803 1.47 -20.59 24.58
CA LYS A 803 1.70 -21.39 23.38
C LYS A 803 1.78 -20.51 22.13
N ASP A 804 2.50 -21.01 21.13
CA ASP A 804 2.34 -20.58 19.76
C ASP A 804 1.13 -21.33 19.19
N LEU A 805 0.02 -20.61 18.97
CA LEU A 805 -1.22 -21.22 18.46
C LEU A 805 -1.22 -21.35 16.93
N ILE A 806 -0.21 -20.84 16.23
CA ILE A 806 -0.02 -21.06 14.80
C ILE A 806 0.74 -22.38 14.59
N GLU A 807 1.83 -22.61 15.32
CA GLU A 807 2.57 -23.87 15.26
C GLU A 807 1.92 -25.01 16.07
N GLY A 808 1.13 -24.67 17.10
CA GLY A 808 0.49 -25.63 18.00
C GLY A 808 1.42 -26.19 19.10
N VAL A 809 2.53 -25.50 19.39
CA VAL A 809 3.56 -25.92 20.35
C VAL A 809 3.69 -24.93 21.51
N ASP A 810 4.43 -25.30 22.56
CA ASP A 810 4.76 -24.36 23.64
C ASP A 810 5.70 -23.25 23.11
N LEU A 811 5.58 -22.02 23.63
CA LEU A 811 6.36 -20.86 23.14
C LEU A 811 7.89 -21.06 23.18
N LYS A 812 8.38 -21.99 24.01
CA LYS A 812 9.81 -22.32 24.12
C LYS A 812 10.31 -23.24 23.01
N GLU A 813 9.39 -23.98 22.39
CA GLU A 813 9.67 -24.98 21.36
C GLU A 813 9.42 -24.43 19.96
N SER A 814 8.66 -23.34 19.83
CA SER A 814 8.47 -22.62 18.56
C SER A 814 9.79 -22.11 18.01
N GLU A 815 9.89 -22.07 16.68
CA GLU A 815 11.08 -21.62 15.97
C GLU A 815 11.40 -20.14 16.23
N PHE A 816 10.37 -19.29 16.29
CA PHE A 816 10.54 -17.82 16.36
C PHE A 816 10.06 -17.20 17.68
N ALA A 817 9.05 -17.79 18.33
CA ALA A 817 8.45 -17.20 19.52
C ALA A 817 9.39 -16.99 20.73
N PRO A 818 10.42 -17.82 20.98
CA PRO A 818 11.28 -17.67 22.15
C PRO A 818 11.90 -16.28 22.30
N ARG A 819 12.38 -15.69 21.19
CA ARG A 819 13.05 -14.38 21.15
C ARG A 819 12.16 -13.26 21.68
N TYR A 820 10.85 -13.35 21.45
CA TYR A 820 9.90 -12.28 21.77
C TYR A 820 9.06 -12.56 23.02
N THR A 821 8.99 -13.79 23.50
CA THR A 821 8.00 -14.17 24.53
C THR A 821 8.59 -14.76 25.79
N ILE A 822 9.82 -15.28 25.74
CA ILE A 822 10.46 -15.96 26.86
C ILE A 822 11.36 -14.98 27.62
N PRO A 823 11.11 -14.77 28.93
CA PRO A 823 11.97 -13.91 29.73
C PRO A 823 13.34 -14.56 29.94
N GLY A 824 14.39 -13.73 29.95
CA GLY A 824 15.78 -14.13 30.17
C GLY A 824 16.61 -13.01 30.78
N PRO A 825 17.94 -13.14 30.86
CA PRO A 825 18.83 -12.10 31.44
C PRO A 825 18.82 -10.80 30.62
N HIS A 826 18.51 -10.89 29.31
CA HIS A 826 18.47 -9.75 28.39
C HIS A 826 17.12 -9.58 27.69
N PHE A 827 16.07 -10.34 28.07
CA PHE A 827 14.76 -10.32 27.41
C PHE A 827 13.62 -10.21 28.43
N ILE A 828 12.73 -9.24 28.25
CA ILE A 828 11.57 -9.02 29.16
C ILE A 828 10.52 -10.14 29.00
N GLY A 829 10.40 -10.72 27.81
CA GLY A 829 9.43 -11.77 27.50
C GLY A 829 8.09 -11.21 27.03
N ARG A 830 6.97 -11.82 27.44
CA ARG A 830 5.62 -11.53 26.90
C ARG A 830 4.75 -10.57 27.72
N LYS A 831 5.18 -10.13 28.91
CA LYS A 831 4.37 -9.30 29.82
C LYS A 831 4.96 -7.91 30.02
N TYR A 832 4.14 -6.89 29.80
CA TYR A 832 4.54 -5.49 29.91
C TYR A 832 3.46 -4.68 30.63
N LYS A 833 3.85 -3.76 31.50
CA LYS A 833 2.99 -2.70 32.01
C LYS A 833 2.70 -1.70 30.88
N LYS A 834 1.43 -1.37 30.70
CA LYS A 834 0.89 -0.54 29.63
C LYS A 834 -0.15 0.42 30.18
N ALA A 835 -0.47 1.47 29.43
CA ALA A 835 -1.65 2.31 29.64
C ALA A 835 -2.58 2.16 28.44
N ILE A 836 -3.84 1.86 28.68
CA ILE A 836 -4.80 1.46 27.64
C ILE A 836 -6.17 2.08 27.89
N TYR A 837 -6.93 2.29 26.82
CA TYR A 837 -8.29 2.81 26.95
C TYR A 837 -9.26 1.69 27.35
N ARG A 838 -10.12 1.98 28.33
CA ARG A 838 -11.24 1.12 28.74
C ARG A 838 -12.53 1.93 28.89
N GLU A 839 -13.65 1.33 28.52
CA GLU A 839 -14.97 1.93 28.67
C GLU A 839 -15.52 1.69 30.09
N PHE A 840 -16.20 2.69 30.64
CA PHE A 840 -16.88 2.64 31.92
C PHE A 840 -18.38 2.82 31.72
N THR A 841 -19.15 2.32 32.68
CA THR A 841 -20.63 2.35 32.60
C THR A 841 -21.21 3.75 32.73
N ASP A 842 -20.52 4.66 33.43
CA ASP A 842 -20.95 6.04 33.65
C ASP A 842 -19.78 6.96 34.07
N ALA A 843 -20.08 8.24 34.29
CA ALA A 843 -19.12 9.28 34.66
C ALA A 843 -18.55 9.16 36.09
N THR A 844 -18.94 8.15 36.88
CA THR A 844 -18.32 7.89 38.20
C THR A 844 -16.98 7.17 38.06
N PHE A 845 -16.76 6.46 36.95
CA PHE A 845 -15.58 5.63 36.69
C PHE A 845 -15.31 4.58 37.78
N THR A 846 -16.37 4.04 38.38
CA THR A 846 -16.26 3.00 39.43
C THR A 846 -16.40 1.58 38.88
N LYS A 847 -17.15 1.40 37.80
CA LYS A 847 -17.41 0.10 37.16
C LYS A 847 -17.04 0.12 35.69
N GLN A 848 -15.94 -0.56 35.34
CA GLN A 848 -15.55 -0.83 33.97
C GLN A 848 -16.62 -1.66 33.26
N LYS A 849 -16.93 -1.30 32.02
CA LYS A 849 -17.91 -2.00 31.20
C LYS A 849 -17.27 -3.30 30.69
N PRO A 850 -17.86 -4.47 30.96
CA PRO A 850 -17.34 -5.73 30.44
C PRO A 850 -17.50 -5.76 28.92
N ARG A 851 -16.48 -6.23 28.20
CA ARG A 851 -16.58 -6.48 26.76
C ARG A 851 -17.53 -7.65 26.51
N LYS A 852 -18.31 -7.55 25.45
CA LYS A 852 -19.11 -8.67 24.95
C LYS A 852 -18.22 -9.69 24.23
N LYS A 853 -18.74 -10.89 24.00
CA LYS A 853 -18.03 -11.94 23.25
C LYS A 853 -17.61 -11.45 21.86
N GLU A 854 -18.46 -10.66 21.21
CA GLU A 854 -18.20 -10.10 19.88
C GLU A 854 -17.09 -9.02 19.89
N GLU A 855 -16.74 -8.48 21.07
CA GLU A 855 -15.73 -7.44 21.26
C GLU A 855 -14.42 -7.99 21.85
N GLU A 856 -14.33 -9.28 22.20
CA GLU A 856 -13.13 -9.89 22.79
C GLU A 856 -11.90 -9.70 21.89
N HIS A 857 -12.12 -9.79 20.57
CA HIS A 857 -11.07 -9.60 19.56
C HIS A 857 -10.37 -8.23 19.67
N LEU A 858 -11.00 -7.18 20.22
CA LEU A 858 -10.42 -5.84 20.33
C LEU A 858 -9.10 -5.81 21.11
N GLY A 859 -8.85 -6.81 21.96
CA GLY A 859 -7.56 -6.97 22.65
C GLY A 859 -7.12 -5.70 23.38
N ILE A 860 -5.98 -5.15 23.01
CA ILE A 860 -5.44 -3.96 23.66
C ILE A 860 -6.22 -2.68 23.35
N MET A 861 -6.89 -2.59 22.20
CA MET A 861 -7.56 -1.37 21.73
C MET A 861 -8.62 -0.85 22.71
N GLY A 862 -8.87 0.45 22.65
CA GLY A 862 -10.03 1.06 23.28
C GLY A 862 -11.37 0.56 22.73
N PRO A 863 -12.49 0.95 23.36
CA PRO A 863 -13.83 0.64 22.84
C PRO A 863 -14.05 1.22 21.45
N MET A 864 -14.91 0.55 20.66
CA MET A 864 -15.38 1.10 19.38
C MET A 864 -16.29 2.31 19.62
N ILE A 865 -15.85 3.50 19.21
CA ILE A 865 -16.70 4.69 19.18
C ILE A 865 -17.43 4.73 17.84
N LYS A 866 -18.76 4.65 17.85
CA LYS A 866 -19.60 4.70 16.64
C LYS A 866 -20.50 5.93 16.62
N ALA A 867 -20.66 6.55 15.46
CA ALA A 867 -21.62 7.64 15.26
C ALA A 867 -22.07 7.77 13.80
N GLU A 868 -23.17 8.49 13.59
CA GLU A 868 -23.67 8.82 12.26
C GLU A 868 -23.38 10.28 11.88
N VAL A 869 -23.34 10.57 10.59
CA VAL A 869 -23.34 11.94 10.09
C VAL A 869 -24.54 12.72 10.67
N GLY A 870 -24.23 13.83 11.34
CA GLY A 870 -25.15 14.71 12.05
C GLY A 870 -25.12 14.56 13.57
N ASP A 871 -24.55 13.47 14.10
CA ASP A 871 -24.41 13.21 15.53
C ASP A 871 -23.32 14.11 16.18
N THR A 872 -23.36 14.18 17.51
CA THR A 872 -22.28 14.73 18.34
C THR A 872 -21.75 13.62 19.24
N ILE A 873 -20.45 13.38 19.22
CA ILE A 873 -19.76 12.47 20.12
C ILE A 873 -19.27 13.27 21.32
N GLU A 874 -19.56 12.81 22.53
CA GLU A 874 -18.96 13.30 23.77
C GLU A 874 -18.14 12.17 24.38
N VAL A 875 -16.83 12.37 24.48
CA VAL A 875 -15.94 11.46 25.21
C VAL A 875 -15.67 12.07 26.57
N VAL A 876 -16.32 11.54 27.60
CA VAL A 876 -16.01 11.84 29.00
C VAL A 876 -14.77 11.01 29.34
N PHE A 877 -13.61 11.67 29.32
CA PHE A 877 -12.32 11.03 29.53
C PHE A 877 -11.81 11.25 30.95
N LYS A 878 -11.44 10.17 31.65
CA LYS A 878 -10.72 10.25 32.93
C LYS A 878 -9.35 9.63 32.82
N ASN A 879 -8.32 10.37 33.20
CA ASN A 879 -6.98 9.82 33.26
C ASN A 879 -6.77 9.11 34.60
N LEU A 880 -6.85 7.78 34.63
CA LEU A 880 -6.57 6.96 35.81
C LEU A 880 -5.10 6.47 35.86
N ALA A 881 -4.31 6.79 34.83
CA ALA A 881 -2.89 6.45 34.79
C ALA A 881 -2.04 7.46 35.59
N THR A 882 -0.75 7.17 35.71
CA THR A 882 0.21 7.95 36.51
C THR A 882 0.84 9.13 35.77
N ARG A 883 0.49 9.34 34.49
CA ARG A 883 1.12 10.31 33.60
C ARG A 883 0.06 11.05 32.77
N PRO A 884 0.30 12.28 32.31
CA PRO A 884 -0.66 12.98 31.46
C PRO A 884 -0.88 12.26 30.12
N TYR A 885 -2.14 12.11 29.72
CA TYR A 885 -2.58 11.55 28.44
C TYR A 885 -3.77 12.37 27.92
N SER A 886 -4.11 12.21 26.64
CA SER A 886 -5.25 12.89 26.01
C SER A 886 -6.11 11.92 25.19
N VAL A 887 -7.08 12.44 24.45
CA VAL A 887 -7.84 11.72 23.42
C VAL A 887 -7.99 12.62 22.19
N HIS A 888 -7.39 12.21 21.08
CA HIS A 888 -7.35 12.92 19.80
C HIS A 888 -7.97 12.05 18.70
N PRO A 889 -8.97 12.55 17.94
CA PRO A 889 -9.61 11.79 16.87
C PRO A 889 -9.04 12.12 15.48
N HIS A 890 -8.91 11.11 14.62
CA HIS A 890 -8.83 11.29 13.16
C HIS A 890 -10.22 11.62 12.57
N GLY A 891 -10.25 12.25 11.40
CA GLY A 891 -11.40 12.40 10.50
C GLY A 891 -12.53 13.34 10.95
N ILE A 892 -12.63 13.67 12.24
CA ILE A 892 -13.78 14.39 12.79
C ILE A 892 -13.56 15.89 12.95
N LEU A 893 -14.64 16.67 12.88
CA LEU A 893 -14.64 18.10 13.19
C LEU A 893 -14.66 18.32 14.71
N TYR A 894 -13.61 18.97 15.22
CA TYR A 894 -13.48 19.40 16.61
C TYR A 894 -12.96 20.84 16.68
N SER A 895 -13.27 21.53 17.78
CA SER A 895 -12.68 22.83 18.13
C SER A 895 -11.29 22.65 18.75
N LYS A 896 -10.54 23.75 18.86
CA LYS A 896 -9.23 23.76 19.52
C LYS A 896 -9.25 23.26 20.97
N GLN A 897 -10.28 23.62 21.73
CA GLN A 897 -10.50 23.09 23.08
C GLN A 897 -10.88 21.58 23.12
N ASP A 898 -11.02 20.89 21.99
CA ASP A 898 -11.46 19.49 21.91
C ASP A 898 -10.51 18.63 21.06
N GLU A 899 -9.30 19.13 20.82
CA GLU A 899 -8.31 18.54 19.91
C GLU A 899 -7.53 17.40 20.59
N GLY A 900 -7.14 17.57 21.85
CA GLY A 900 -6.33 16.61 22.60
C GLY A 900 -4.86 16.59 22.18
N SER A 901 -4.32 17.69 21.64
CA SER A 901 -2.95 17.78 21.11
C SER A 901 -2.17 18.95 21.68
N SER A 902 -0.91 18.75 22.05
CA SER A 902 -0.08 19.80 22.67
C SER A 902 0.95 20.39 21.68
N TYR A 903 0.73 21.62 21.20
CA TYR A 903 1.69 22.39 20.38
C TYR A 903 1.38 23.90 20.35
N LYS A 904 2.34 24.71 19.87
CA LYS A 904 2.18 26.17 19.71
C LYS A 904 1.33 26.53 18.48
N ASP A 905 0.05 26.72 18.73
CA ASP A 905 -0.99 27.04 17.73
C ASP A 905 -1.73 28.36 18.00
N ASN A 906 -1.20 29.19 18.89
CA ASN A 906 -1.75 30.48 19.35
C ASN A 906 -2.99 30.38 20.27
N THR A 907 -3.35 29.20 20.76
CA THR A 907 -4.38 29.04 21.79
C THR A 907 -3.83 29.35 23.19
N THR A 908 -4.69 29.82 24.11
CA THR A 908 -4.34 30.10 25.51
C THR A 908 -5.52 29.83 26.45
N GLY A 909 -5.26 29.67 27.75
CA GLY A 909 -6.33 29.54 28.75
C GLY A 909 -7.10 28.22 28.62
N THR A 910 -8.43 28.32 28.50
CA THR A 910 -9.34 27.15 28.44
C THR A 910 -9.10 26.28 27.22
N ASP A 911 -8.63 26.86 26.11
CA ASP A 911 -8.37 26.15 24.84
C ASP A 911 -7.15 25.22 24.90
N THR A 912 -6.46 25.14 26.04
CA THR A 912 -5.29 24.26 26.26
C THR A 912 -5.54 23.20 27.33
N ALA A 913 -6.75 23.19 27.92
CA ALA A 913 -7.09 22.29 29.01
C ALA A 913 -7.26 20.84 28.56
N ASP A 914 -7.47 20.62 27.26
CA ASP A 914 -7.67 19.32 26.60
C ASP A 914 -6.35 18.66 26.19
N ASN A 915 -5.28 19.46 26.02
CA ASN A 915 -4.01 19.06 25.43
C ASN A 915 -3.33 17.90 26.16
N ALA A 916 -3.39 17.88 27.50
CA ALA A 916 -2.76 16.87 28.33
C ALA A 916 -3.49 16.77 29.68
N ILE A 917 -4.32 15.74 29.84
CA ILE A 917 -5.15 15.58 31.04
C ILE A 917 -4.29 14.98 32.14
N ALA A 918 -4.09 15.72 33.23
CA ALA A 918 -3.28 15.27 34.35
C ALA A 918 -3.88 14.02 35.05
N PRO A 919 -3.04 13.20 35.71
CA PRO A 919 -3.49 12.06 36.51
C PRO A 919 -4.64 12.40 37.48
N GLY A 920 -5.65 11.56 37.51
CA GLY A 920 -6.86 11.70 38.34
C GLY A 920 -7.86 12.76 37.84
N LYS A 921 -7.54 13.52 36.79
CA LYS A 921 -8.42 14.54 36.22
C LYS A 921 -9.33 13.99 35.12
N LEU A 922 -10.38 14.74 34.85
CA LEU A 922 -11.43 14.43 33.88
C LEU A 922 -11.55 15.58 32.89
N TYR A 923 -11.77 15.24 31.62
CA TYR A 923 -12.05 16.18 30.55
C TYR A 923 -13.16 15.64 29.63
N ASN A 924 -13.99 16.53 29.09
CA ASN A 924 -15.06 16.16 28.17
C ASN A 924 -14.74 16.67 26.78
N TYR A 925 -14.35 15.77 25.89
CA TYR A 925 -14.11 16.11 24.48
C TYR A 925 -15.43 16.07 23.71
N ILE A 926 -15.71 17.12 22.93
CA ILE A 926 -16.91 17.23 22.10
C ILE A 926 -16.53 17.23 20.61
N TRP A 927 -16.91 16.19 19.90
CA TRP A 927 -16.64 16.04 18.47
C TRP A 927 -17.93 16.07 17.64
N LYS A 928 -17.94 16.86 16.58
CA LYS A 928 -19.11 17.02 15.70
C LYS A 928 -18.95 16.17 14.46
N VAL A 929 -19.90 15.27 14.20
CA VAL A 929 -19.87 14.39 13.03
C VAL A 929 -20.52 15.09 11.85
N SER A 930 -19.80 16.04 11.27
CA SER A 930 -20.30 16.79 10.10
C SER A 930 -20.26 15.94 8.82
N GLU A 931 -20.88 16.42 7.74
CA GLU A 931 -20.89 15.70 6.44
C GLU A 931 -19.46 15.41 5.92
N ARG A 932 -18.49 16.31 6.14
CA ARG A 932 -17.07 16.10 5.77
C ARG A 932 -16.33 15.04 6.59
N SER A 933 -16.90 14.65 7.74
CA SER A 933 -16.33 13.68 8.68
C SER A 933 -16.85 12.27 8.46
N GLY A 934 -17.89 12.14 7.62
CA GLY A 934 -18.49 10.86 7.29
C GLY A 934 -18.19 10.40 5.87
N PRO A 935 -18.78 9.25 5.49
CA PRO A 935 -18.55 8.63 4.19
C PRO A 935 -19.02 9.53 3.04
N GLY A 936 -18.11 9.84 2.13
CA GLY A 936 -18.40 10.45 0.84
C GLY A 936 -19.20 9.52 -0.09
N PRO A 937 -19.51 10.00 -1.30
CA PRO A 937 -20.29 9.23 -2.27
C PRO A 937 -19.62 7.92 -2.70
N ALA A 938 -18.28 7.93 -2.83
CA ALA A 938 -17.49 6.78 -3.23
C ALA A 938 -17.10 5.87 -2.03
N ASP A 939 -17.35 6.28 -0.79
CA ASP A 939 -16.98 5.47 0.39
C ASP A 939 -17.93 4.29 0.64
N THR A 940 -17.54 3.38 1.54
CA THR A 940 -18.44 2.35 2.10
C THR A 940 -19.49 3.00 3.02
N ALA A 941 -20.39 2.20 3.62
CA ALA A 941 -21.44 2.74 4.51
C ALA A 941 -20.91 3.42 5.78
N CYS A 942 -19.71 3.03 6.22
CA CYS A 942 -19.02 3.59 7.37
C CYS A 942 -17.53 3.69 7.09
N LEU A 943 -16.90 4.77 7.53
CA LEU A 943 -15.46 4.98 7.51
C LEU A 943 -14.83 4.51 8.82
N THR A 944 -13.58 4.05 8.73
CA THR A 944 -12.73 3.75 9.88
C THR A 944 -11.75 4.89 10.09
N TRP A 945 -11.71 5.37 11.33
CA TRP A 945 -10.71 6.29 11.86
C TRP A 945 -10.12 5.69 13.14
N ALA A 946 -9.04 6.27 13.64
CA ALA A 946 -8.53 5.97 14.98
C ALA A 946 -8.67 7.17 15.91
N TYR A 947 -8.76 6.90 17.20
CA TYR A 947 -8.48 7.88 18.25
C TYR A 947 -7.32 7.39 19.13
N PHE A 948 -6.49 8.31 19.60
CA PHE A 948 -5.28 8.00 20.39
C PHE A 948 -4.89 9.18 21.29
N SER A 949 -3.88 9.01 22.14
CA SER A 949 -3.33 10.13 22.93
C SER A 949 -2.23 10.85 22.13
N ASP A 950 -2.35 12.16 21.97
CA ASP A 950 -1.42 13.01 21.20
C ASP A 950 -0.56 13.92 22.11
N VAL A 951 -0.34 13.51 23.37
CA VAL A 951 0.60 14.20 24.28
C VAL A 951 2.04 13.91 23.86
N ASP A 952 2.39 12.63 23.72
CA ASP A 952 3.57 12.16 22.98
C ASP A 952 3.08 11.06 22.03
N PRO A 953 2.67 11.38 20.80
CA PRO A 953 2.06 10.41 19.90
C PRO A 953 2.95 9.20 19.61
N VAL A 954 4.28 9.32 19.74
CA VAL A 954 5.18 8.17 19.53
C VAL A 954 5.12 7.23 20.72
N LYS A 955 5.23 7.75 21.94
CA LYS A 955 5.28 6.91 23.15
C LYS A 955 3.90 6.45 23.59
N ASP A 956 2.88 7.29 23.45
CA ASP A 956 1.53 7.01 23.92
C ASP A 956 0.87 5.88 23.13
N THR A 957 1.05 5.83 21.80
CA THR A 957 0.52 4.73 20.97
C THR A 957 1.26 3.42 21.23
N ASN A 958 2.60 3.44 21.37
CA ASN A 958 3.39 2.25 21.74
C ASN A 958 3.07 1.74 23.16
N THR A 959 2.69 2.66 24.05
CA THR A 959 2.22 2.34 25.39
C THR A 959 0.86 1.63 25.37
N GLY A 960 0.01 1.86 24.35
CA GLY A 960 -1.24 1.12 24.10
C GLY A 960 -2.51 1.98 23.98
N LEU A 961 -2.40 3.30 23.94
CA LEU A 961 -3.55 4.23 23.91
C LEU A 961 -4.06 4.47 22.48
N VAL A 962 -4.79 3.50 21.93
CA VAL A 962 -5.37 3.55 20.57
C VAL A 962 -6.74 2.90 20.58
N GLY A 963 -7.71 3.43 19.85
CA GLY A 963 -8.99 2.77 19.64
C GLY A 963 -9.66 3.13 18.32
N PRO A 964 -10.60 2.29 17.85
CA PRO A 964 -11.31 2.50 16.59
C PRO A 964 -12.48 3.50 16.72
N LEU A 965 -12.58 4.38 15.73
CA LEU A 965 -13.62 5.39 15.58
C LEU A 965 -14.35 5.17 14.23
N ILE A 966 -15.60 4.73 14.29
CA ILE A 966 -16.37 4.32 13.11
C ILE A 966 -17.46 5.35 12.82
N ILE A 967 -17.39 5.98 11.65
CA ILE A 967 -18.34 7.02 11.26
C ILE A 967 -19.18 6.58 10.07
N CYS A 968 -20.46 6.44 10.33
CA CYS A 968 -21.43 5.90 9.38
C CYS A 968 -22.25 7.01 8.71
N ARG A 969 -22.79 6.69 7.53
CA ARG A 969 -23.87 7.50 6.95
C ARG A 969 -25.09 7.48 7.86
N LYS A 970 -25.89 8.53 7.78
CA LYS A 970 -27.15 8.65 8.52
C LYS A 970 -28.11 7.50 8.15
N GLY A 971 -28.67 6.84 9.16
CA GLY A 971 -29.62 5.73 9.02
C GLY A 971 -28.99 4.33 8.93
N ILE A 972 -27.67 4.20 9.10
CA ILE A 972 -26.94 2.92 9.10
C ILE A 972 -26.84 2.31 10.50
N LEU A 973 -26.82 3.14 11.54
CA LEU A 973 -26.78 2.70 12.93
C LEU A 973 -28.19 2.68 13.52
N ASP A 974 -28.50 1.61 14.26
CA ASP A 974 -29.72 1.53 15.05
C ASP A 974 -29.64 2.37 16.35
N ARG A 975 -30.64 2.21 17.23
CA ARG A 975 -30.71 2.92 18.52
C ARG A 975 -29.60 2.53 19.50
N ASP A 976 -29.07 1.32 19.37
CA ASP A 976 -28.02 0.78 20.22
C ASP A 976 -26.62 1.00 19.62
N GLY A 977 -26.55 1.59 18.42
CA GLY A 977 -25.30 1.89 17.73
C GLY A 977 -24.75 0.71 16.91
N GLN A 978 -25.57 -0.31 16.67
CA GLN A 978 -25.21 -1.44 15.81
C GLN A 978 -25.56 -1.14 14.36
N ARG A 979 -24.74 -1.64 13.43
CA ARG A 979 -25.04 -1.52 12.00
C ARG A 979 -26.20 -2.44 11.61
N ILE A 980 -27.11 -1.92 10.78
CA ILE A 980 -28.26 -2.69 10.28
C ILE A 980 -28.03 -3.30 8.90
N ASP A 981 -26.95 -2.92 8.23
CA ASP A 981 -26.65 -3.29 6.84
C ASP A 981 -25.67 -4.46 6.70
N VAL A 982 -25.17 -4.99 7.82
CA VAL A 982 -24.18 -6.07 7.90
C VAL A 982 -24.53 -7.04 9.03
N ASP A 983 -24.04 -8.26 8.95
CA ASP A 983 -24.27 -9.29 9.97
C ASP A 983 -23.22 -9.20 11.09
N ARG A 984 -21.96 -8.84 10.74
CA ARG A 984 -20.84 -8.77 11.69
C ARG A 984 -19.87 -7.64 11.39
N GLU A 985 -19.22 -7.18 12.46
CA GLU A 985 -18.20 -6.15 12.44
C GLU A 985 -17.01 -6.58 13.30
N PHE A 986 -15.81 -6.48 12.75
CA PHE A 986 -14.56 -6.77 13.47
C PHE A 986 -13.55 -5.64 13.23
N SER A 987 -12.73 -5.32 14.23
CA SER A 987 -11.64 -4.36 14.11
C SER A 987 -10.30 -5.06 14.32
N LEU A 988 -9.37 -4.89 13.37
CA LEU A 988 -8.01 -5.40 13.46
C LEU A 988 -7.03 -4.24 13.34
N MET A 989 -6.22 -4.04 14.38
CA MET A 989 -5.08 -3.16 14.41
C MET A 989 -3.82 -3.98 14.20
N PHE A 990 -3.16 -3.76 13.08
CA PHE A 990 -1.84 -4.30 12.77
C PHE A 990 -0.80 -3.28 13.20
N VAL A 991 0.07 -3.68 14.13
CA VAL A 991 1.13 -2.81 14.67
C VAL A 991 2.23 -3.65 15.30
N THR A 992 3.47 -3.30 15.04
CA THR A 992 4.62 -3.69 15.88
C THR A 992 4.70 -2.72 17.04
N MET A 993 4.27 -3.16 18.22
CA MET A 993 4.40 -2.35 19.43
C MET A 993 5.86 -2.31 19.84
N ASP A 994 6.49 -1.15 19.69
CA ASP A 994 7.86 -0.92 20.10
C ASP A 994 7.90 -0.60 21.59
N GLU A 995 8.08 -1.64 22.41
CA GLU A 995 8.16 -1.52 23.87
C GLU A 995 9.38 -0.71 24.32
N ASN A 996 10.39 -0.49 23.47
CA ASN A 996 11.50 0.42 23.77
C ASN A 996 11.02 1.89 23.84
N ASN A 997 9.91 2.21 23.16
CA ASN A 997 9.23 3.50 23.21
C ASN A 997 8.03 3.52 24.18
N ASN A 998 7.79 2.46 24.95
CA ASN A 998 6.81 2.47 26.03
C ASN A 998 7.29 3.37 27.19
N TRP A 999 6.39 4.18 27.75
CA TRP A 999 6.68 4.98 28.95
C TRP A 999 7.12 4.15 30.16
N TYR A 1000 6.69 2.90 30.24
CA TYR A 1000 6.96 1.99 31.35
C TYR A 1000 8.13 1.05 31.10
N ILE A 1001 8.96 1.26 30.05
CA ILE A 1001 10.08 0.36 29.73
C ILE A 1001 11.02 0.13 30.92
N ASP A 1002 11.34 1.17 31.69
CA ASP A 1002 12.17 1.05 32.90
C ASP A 1002 11.51 0.21 33.99
N GLU A 1003 10.19 0.33 34.15
CA GLU A 1003 9.43 -0.51 35.08
C GLU A 1003 9.31 -1.95 34.59
N ASN A 1004 9.35 -2.17 33.28
CA ASN A 1004 9.20 -3.49 32.65
C ASN A 1004 10.49 -4.31 32.68
N ILE A 1005 11.65 -3.66 32.76
CA ILE A 1005 12.95 -4.32 32.94
C ILE A 1005 13.01 -5.16 34.24
N LYS A 1006 12.14 -4.88 35.23
CA LYS A 1006 12.02 -5.71 36.44
C LYS A 1006 11.57 -7.15 36.16
N TYR A 1007 11.00 -7.43 34.99
CA TYR A 1007 10.56 -8.76 34.59
C TYR A 1007 11.67 -9.64 33.99
N LEU A 1008 12.90 -9.10 33.85
CA LEU A 1008 14.08 -9.90 33.53
C LEU A 1008 14.34 -10.96 34.61
N THR A 1009 14.99 -12.07 34.23
CA THR A 1009 15.27 -13.16 35.17
C THR A 1009 16.50 -12.94 36.03
N GLU A 1010 17.37 -11.98 35.65
CA GLU A 1010 18.66 -11.67 36.28
C GLU A 1010 18.90 -10.15 36.26
N ASP A 1011 19.93 -9.69 36.98
CA ASP A 1011 20.38 -8.29 36.91
C ASP A 1011 21.05 -8.03 35.55
N PRO A 1012 20.51 -7.13 34.70
CA PRO A 1012 21.05 -6.86 33.38
C PRO A 1012 22.34 -6.03 33.39
N GLY A 1013 22.80 -5.56 34.55
CA GLY A 1013 23.88 -4.59 34.63
C GLY A 1013 23.44 -3.18 34.18
N PRO A 1014 24.33 -2.38 33.57
CA PRO A 1014 24.02 -1.01 33.19
C PRO A 1014 22.88 -0.91 32.15
N LEU A 1015 21.77 -0.25 32.52
CA LEU A 1015 20.59 -0.14 31.65
C LEU A 1015 20.87 0.50 30.28
N ASN A 1016 21.84 1.42 30.21
CA ASN A 1016 22.22 2.06 28.95
C ASN A 1016 22.85 1.07 27.97
N GLU A 1017 23.62 0.10 28.47
CA GLU A 1017 24.24 -0.94 27.64
C GLU A 1017 23.19 -1.93 27.17
N LEU A 1018 22.31 -2.37 28.07
CA LEU A 1018 21.18 -3.24 27.74
C LEU A 1018 20.31 -2.62 26.63
N LYS A 1019 19.85 -1.38 26.83
CA LYS A 1019 18.97 -0.67 25.88
C LYS A 1019 19.64 -0.35 24.55
N ALA A 1020 20.97 -0.29 24.50
CA ALA A 1020 21.73 -0.10 23.27
C ALA A 1020 21.97 -1.41 22.51
N SER A 1021 21.76 -2.58 23.14
CA SER A 1021 21.95 -3.87 22.50
C SER A 1021 20.84 -4.17 21.49
N PHE A 1022 21.23 -4.73 20.33
CA PHE A 1022 20.28 -5.12 19.29
C PHE A 1022 19.31 -6.20 19.76
N ASP A 1023 19.81 -7.19 20.51
CA ASP A 1023 18.99 -8.31 21.01
C ASP A 1023 17.89 -7.84 21.96
N PHE A 1024 18.19 -6.92 22.90
CA PHE A 1024 17.16 -6.33 23.76
C PHE A 1024 16.17 -5.50 22.94
N TRP A 1025 16.68 -4.63 22.05
CA TRP A 1025 15.84 -3.77 21.23
C TRP A 1025 14.86 -4.58 20.38
N GLU A 1026 15.33 -5.60 19.67
CA GLU A 1026 14.50 -6.43 18.79
C GLU A 1026 13.52 -7.29 19.59
N SER A 1027 13.93 -7.88 20.72
CA SER A 1027 13.03 -8.68 21.57
C SER A 1027 11.80 -7.89 22.04
N ASN A 1028 11.90 -6.56 22.09
CA ASN A 1028 10.86 -5.63 22.51
C ASN A 1028 9.97 -5.12 21.37
N LEU A 1029 10.22 -5.54 20.12
CA LEU A 1029 9.35 -5.26 18.98
C LEU A 1029 8.28 -6.35 18.88
N LYS A 1030 7.04 -6.03 19.30
CA LYS A 1030 5.94 -7.00 19.32
C LYS A 1030 5.08 -6.85 18.07
N ALA A 1031 5.38 -7.61 17.02
CA ALA A 1031 4.63 -7.62 15.77
C ALA A 1031 3.24 -8.25 16.01
N ALA A 1032 2.24 -7.43 16.34
CA ALA A 1032 1.00 -7.88 16.94
C ALA A 1032 -0.25 -7.52 16.12
N ILE A 1033 -1.28 -8.36 16.26
CA ILE A 1033 -2.66 -8.04 15.85
C ILE A 1033 -3.47 -7.81 17.13
N ASN A 1034 -4.02 -6.61 17.29
CA ASN A 1034 -4.78 -6.20 18.49
C ASN A 1034 -4.01 -6.38 19.81
N GLY A 1035 -2.67 -6.34 19.76
CA GLY A 1035 -1.80 -6.57 20.92
C GLY A 1035 -1.52 -8.05 21.23
N TYR A 1036 -1.85 -8.98 20.34
CA TYR A 1036 -1.51 -10.40 20.48
C TYR A 1036 -0.52 -10.86 19.42
N VAL A 1037 0.31 -11.84 19.77
CA VAL A 1037 1.29 -12.48 18.88
C VAL A 1037 1.05 -13.99 18.81
N PHE A 1038 1.55 -14.65 17.75
CA PHE A 1038 1.56 -16.11 17.58
C PHE A 1038 0.17 -16.75 17.76
N GLY A 1039 -0.85 -16.18 17.09
CA GLY A 1039 -2.21 -16.73 17.09
C GLY A 1039 -3.03 -16.49 18.37
N ASN A 1040 -2.50 -15.75 19.35
CA ASN A 1040 -3.15 -15.59 20.66
C ASN A 1040 -4.37 -14.63 20.69
N MET A 1041 -4.70 -13.97 19.58
CA MET A 1041 -5.92 -13.17 19.51
C MET A 1041 -7.15 -14.08 19.58
N PRO A 1042 -8.16 -13.79 20.42
CA PRO A 1042 -9.41 -14.56 20.43
C PRO A 1042 -10.03 -14.62 19.03
N PRO A 1043 -10.21 -15.82 18.44
CA PRO A 1043 -10.55 -15.95 17.03
C PRO A 1043 -12.00 -15.50 16.76
N PRO A 1044 -12.22 -14.52 15.87
CA PRO A 1044 -13.55 -14.15 15.44
C PRO A 1044 -14.26 -15.32 14.75
N THR A 1045 -15.55 -15.53 15.04
CA THR A 1045 -16.38 -16.55 14.38
C THR A 1045 -17.45 -15.89 13.52
N MET A 1046 -17.61 -16.39 12.31
CA MET A 1046 -18.62 -15.95 11.32
C MET A 1046 -19.21 -17.15 10.57
N TYR A 1047 -20.29 -16.92 9.83
CA TYR A 1047 -21.03 -17.97 9.13
C TYR A 1047 -21.01 -17.75 7.62
N THR A 1048 -21.00 -18.84 6.86
CA THR A 1048 -21.01 -18.76 5.39
C THR A 1048 -22.16 -17.92 4.86
N GLY A 1049 -21.86 -16.99 3.94
CA GLY A 1049 -22.84 -16.12 3.31
C GLY A 1049 -23.25 -14.88 4.11
N GLU A 1050 -22.74 -14.70 5.33
CA GLU A 1050 -22.90 -13.43 6.07
C GLU A 1050 -22.20 -12.27 5.35
N LYS A 1051 -22.70 -11.06 5.55
CA LYS A 1051 -21.96 -9.85 5.20
C LYS A 1051 -21.13 -9.40 6.41
N VAL A 1052 -19.82 -9.58 6.31
CA VAL A 1052 -18.85 -9.23 7.36
C VAL A 1052 -18.08 -7.98 6.96
N VAL A 1053 -17.89 -7.06 7.90
CA VAL A 1053 -17.01 -5.90 7.72
C VAL A 1053 -15.83 -5.97 8.65
N TRP A 1054 -14.64 -5.74 8.09
CA TRP A 1054 -13.39 -5.61 8.80
C TRP A 1054 -12.92 -4.15 8.75
N TYR A 1055 -12.77 -3.55 9.93
CA TYR A 1055 -12.15 -2.26 10.14
C TYR A 1055 -10.66 -2.49 10.38
N LEU A 1056 -9.84 -2.12 9.41
CA LEU A 1056 -8.40 -2.29 9.47
C LEU A 1056 -7.76 -0.99 9.95
N LEU A 1057 -6.95 -1.09 10.98
CA LEU A 1057 -6.24 0.02 11.58
C LEU A 1057 -4.75 -0.25 11.55
N GLN A 1058 -4.01 0.81 11.33
CA GLN A 1058 -2.58 0.83 11.53
C GLN A 1058 -2.24 2.11 12.29
N VAL A 1059 -1.35 1.99 13.27
CA VAL A 1059 -0.65 3.13 13.89
C VAL A 1059 0.83 2.79 14.05
N GLY A 1060 1.72 3.79 14.07
CA GLY A 1060 3.11 3.59 14.46
C GLY A 1060 4.17 4.19 13.51
N GLY A 1061 5.34 3.54 13.44
CA GLY A 1061 6.57 4.00 12.80
C GLY A 1061 6.81 3.53 11.36
N MET A 1062 8.05 3.69 10.87
CA MET A 1062 8.45 3.32 9.50
C MET A 1062 8.58 1.81 9.27
N THR A 1063 8.74 1.00 10.32
CA THR A 1063 8.71 -0.47 10.21
C THR A 1063 7.29 -1.00 10.06
N GLU A 1064 6.27 -0.14 10.19
CA GLU A 1064 4.89 -0.55 10.44
C GLU A 1064 4.02 -0.56 9.17
N MET A 1065 4.56 -0.89 8.00
CA MET A 1065 3.69 -1.25 6.87
C MET A 1065 3.16 -2.67 7.08
N HIS A 1066 1.89 -2.89 6.78
CA HIS A 1066 1.29 -4.21 6.92
C HIS A 1066 0.44 -4.54 5.71
N THR A 1067 0.76 -5.66 5.07
CA THR A 1067 -0.05 -6.22 3.99
C THR A 1067 -0.91 -7.34 4.55
N VAL A 1068 -2.18 -7.03 4.79
CA VAL A 1068 -3.12 -7.89 5.53
C VAL A 1068 -3.68 -8.96 4.60
N HIS A 1069 -3.26 -10.20 4.76
CA HIS A 1069 -3.72 -11.34 3.98
C HIS A 1069 -4.76 -12.17 4.74
N PHE A 1070 -5.87 -12.53 4.08
CA PHE A 1070 -6.89 -13.45 4.60
C PHE A 1070 -6.83 -14.78 3.83
N HIS A 1071 -6.53 -15.88 4.52
CA HIS A 1071 -6.54 -17.20 3.90
C HIS A 1071 -7.98 -17.64 3.58
N GLY A 1072 -8.17 -18.28 2.42
CA GLY A 1072 -9.41 -18.92 1.99
C GLY A 1072 -10.55 -17.96 1.64
N GLN A 1073 -10.37 -16.65 1.85
CA GLN A 1073 -11.40 -15.63 1.66
C GLN A 1073 -10.86 -14.45 0.85
N SER A 1074 -11.68 -13.92 -0.05
CA SER A 1074 -11.42 -12.63 -0.68
C SER A 1074 -12.16 -11.51 0.04
N ILE A 1075 -11.60 -10.30 -0.02
CA ILE A 1075 -12.17 -9.05 0.47
C ILE A 1075 -12.56 -8.13 -0.67
N LEU A 1076 -13.53 -7.26 -0.39
CA LEU A 1076 -13.94 -6.14 -1.21
C LEU A 1076 -13.51 -4.86 -0.51
N TYR A 1077 -12.77 -4.01 -1.20
CA TYR A 1077 -12.50 -2.66 -0.73
C TYR A 1077 -13.01 -1.67 -1.78
N LYS A 1078 -13.33 -0.46 -1.32
CA LYS A 1078 -13.94 0.56 -2.17
C LYS A 1078 -12.99 1.74 -2.33
N SER A 1079 -12.57 2.00 -3.55
CA SER A 1079 -12.00 3.29 -3.95
C SER A 1079 -13.11 4.11 -4.62
N LEU A 1080 -13.01 4.41 -5.93
CA LEU A 1080 -14.15 4.90 -6.73
C LEU A 1080 -15.28 3.87 -6.78
N SER A 1081 -14.88 2.62 -6.94
CA SER A 1081 -15.72 1.43 -7.11
C SER A 1081 -15.22 0.30 -6.21
N TYR A 1082 -15.98 -0.80 -6.16
CA TYR A 1082 -15.53 -1.99 -5.46
C TYR A 1082 -14.46 -2.73 -6.27
N HIS A 1083 -13.39 -3.11 -5.60
CA HIS A 1083 -12.29 -3.91 -6.14
C HIS A 1083 -12.11 -5.18 -5.32
N ARG A 1084 -11.73 -6.29 -5.97
CA ARG A 1084 -11.50 -7.57 -5.31
C ARG A 1084 -10.02 -7.74 -4.97
N GLY A 1085 -9.75 -8.00 -3.69
CA GLY A 1085 -8.44 -8.34 -3.16
C GLY A 1085 -8.52 -9.50 -2.18
N ASP A 1086 -7.38 -9.98 -1.74
CA ASP A 1086 -7.21 -10.88 -0.59
C ASP A 1086 -6.01 -10.46 0.28
N VAL A 1087 -5.30 -9.43 -0.18
CA VAL A 1087 -4.29 -8.66 0.55
C VAL A 1087 -4.71 -7.18 0.53
N TYR A 1088 -4.61 -6.50 1.67
CA TYR A 1088 -4.81 -5.05 1.76
C TYR A 1088 -3.60 -4.35 2.36
N ASP A 1089 -3.16 -3.27 1.71
CA ASP A 1089 -1.98 -2.51 2.11
C ASP A 1089 -2.33 -1.44 3.16
N LEU A 1090 -1.74 -1.57 4.34
CA LEU A 1090 -1.81 -0.58 5.42
C LEU A 1090 -0.44 0.11 5.57
N LEU A 1091 -0.41 1.41 5.29
CA LEU A 1091 0.72 2.29 5.58
C LEU A 1091 0.54 2.96 6.96
N PRO A 1092 1.60 3.62 7.50
CA PRO A 1092 1.51 4.37 8.74
C PRO A 1092 0.29 5.34 8.81
N GLU A 1093 -0.50 5.26 9.87
CA GLU A 1093 -1.76 6.00 10.11
C GLU A 1093 -2.81 5.89 8.99
N THR A 1094 -2.80 4.79 8.24
CA THR A 1094 -3.89 4.49 7.31
C THR A 1094 -4.93 3.59 7.95
N PHE A 1095 -6.19 3.84 7.59
CA PHE A 1095 -7.35 3.12 8.08
C PHE A 1095 -8.18 2.70 6.88
N ALA A 1096 -8.75 1.50 6.95
CA ALA A 1096 -9.54 0.95 5.86
C ALA A 1096 -10.77 0.21 6.36
N THR A 1097 -11.79 0.18 5.52
CA THR A 1097 -12.99 -0.62 5.73
C THR A 1097 -13.12 -1.58 4.56
N VAL A 1098 -13.00 -2.87 4.83
CA VAL A 1098 -13.13 -3.92 3.82
C VAL A 1098 -14.32 -4.82 4.14
N GLU A 1099 -15.01 -5.27 3.10
CA GLU A 1099 -16.18 -6.14 3.20
C GLU A 1099 -15.79 -7.56 2.79
N MET A 1100 -16.38 -8.57 3.42
CA MET A 1100 -16.13 -9.98 3.15
C MET A 1100 -17.47 -10.72 3.11
N ILE A 1101 -17.61 -11.63 2.14
CA ILE A 1101 -18.66 -12.65 2.12
C ILE A 1101 -17.96 -13.98 2.30
N PRO A 1102 -17.93 -14.55 3.52
CA PRO A 1102 -17.17 -15.75 3.77
C PRO A 1102 -17.85 -16.94 3.10
N ASP A 1103 -17.09 -17.74 2.36
CA ASP A 1103 -17.61 -18.89 1.62
C ASP A 1103 -16.84 -20.19 1.87
N ALA A 1104 -15.54 -20.13 2.16
CA ALA A 1104 -14.77 -21.31 2.54
C ALA A 1104 -14.90 -21.64 4.04
N VAL A 1105 -15.45 -22.81 4.37
CA VAL A 1105 -15.62 -23.27 5.76
C VAL A 1105 -14.29 -23.77 6.32
N GLY A 1106 -13.95 -23.36 7.55
CA GLY A 1106 -12.72 -23.76 8.22
C GLY A 1106 -12.22 -22.75 9.24
N THR A 1107 -11.11 -23.07 9.90
CA THR A 1107 -10.30 -22.10 10.63
C THR A 1107 -9.18 -21.63 9.72
N TRP A 1108 -9.11 -20.32 9.54
CA TRP A 1108 -8.25 -19.66 8.57
C TRP A 1108 -7.31 -18.69 9.27
N MET A 1109 -6.15 -18.48 8.67
CA MET A 1109 -5.18 -17.50 9.14
C MET A 1109 -5.46 -16.12 8.54
N VAL A 1110 -5.30 -15.08 9.35
CA VAL A 1110 -5.12 -13.70 8.92
C VAL A 1110 -3.76 -13.23 9.42
N HIS A 1111 -2.93 -12.69 8.54
CA HIS A 1111 -1.57 -12.28 8.89
C HIS A 1111 -1.06 -11.10 8.09
N CYS A 1112 0.06 -10.53 8.53
CA CYS A 1112 0.85 -9.61 7.74
C CYS A 1112 1.81 -10.37 6.84
N HIS A 1113 1.86 -10.06 5.54
CA HIS A 1113 2.72 -10.74 4.56
C HIS A 1113 4.16 -10.17 4.51
N VAL A 1114 4.48 -9.20 5.36
CA VAL A 1114 5.86 -8.72 5.53
C VAL A 1114 6.67 -9.77 6.31
N ASN A 1115 7.76 -10.28 5.73
CA ASN A 1115 8.51 -11.44 6.23
C ASN A 1115 8.89 -11.37 7.72
N VAL A 1116 9.36 -10.22 8.20
CA VAL A 1116 9.77 -10.10 9.62
C VAL A 1116 8.58 -9.93 10.57
N HIS A 1117 7.42 -9.50 10.08
CA HIS A 1117 6.21 -9.37 10.90
C HIS A 1117 5.56 -10.73 11.12
N ILE A 1118 5.52 -11.58 10.09
CA ILE A 1118 5.02 -12.96 10.23
C ILE A 1118 5.91 -13.75 11.21
N THR A 1119 7.24 -13.72 11.07
CA THR A 1119 8.14 -14.38 12.03
C THR A 1119 8.15 -13.72 13.40
N GLY A 1120 7.83 -12.42 13.48
CA GLY A 1120 7.62 -11.70 14.74
C GLY A 1120 6.31 -12.05 15.45
N GLY A 1121 5.45 -12.87 14.84
CA GLY A 1121 4.21 -13.37 15.41
C GLY A 1121 2.94 -12.61 15.01
N MET A 1122 2.96 -11.77 13.96
CA MET A 1122 1.81 -11.00 13.49
C MET A 1122 0.84 -11.86 12.68
N GLN A 1123 0.24 -12.83 13.38
CA GLN A 1123 -0.67 -13.84 12.85
C GLN A 1123 -1.81 -14.06 13.85
N ALA A 1124 -3.02 -14.22 13.32
CA ALA A 1124 -4.20 -14.58 14.08
C ALA A 1124 -5.07 -15.56 13.30
N LEU A 1125 -6.02 -16.19 13.99
CA LEU A 1125 -6.98 -17.12 13.40
C LEU A 1125 -8.39 -16.52 13.41
N PHE A 1126 -9.19 -16.89 12.42
CA PHE A 1126 -10.65 -16.68 12.41
C PHE A 1126 -11.35 -17.94 11.91
N THR A 1127 -12.62 -18.12 12.27
CA THR A 1127 -13.37 -19.33 11.93
C THR A 1127 -14.62 -19.01 11.13
N VAL A 1128 -14.79 -19.70 10.01
CA VAL A 1128 -16.01 -19.70 9.19
C VAL A 1128 -16.71 -21.03 9.37
N VAL A 1129 -17.97 -21.00 9.79
CA VAL A 1129 -18.80 -22.19 10.04
C VAL A 1129 -20.04 -22.22 9.15
N GLU A 1130 -20.58 -23.40 8.88
CA GLU A 1130 -21.89 -23.53 8.25
C GLU A 1130 -23.02 -23.18 9.24
N PRO A 1131 -24.09 -22.49 8.80
CA PRO A 1131 -25.28 -22.26 9.61
C PRO A 1131 -25.95 -23.58 10.00
N THR A 1132 -26.13 -23.82 11.30
CA THR A 1132 -26.78 -25.05 11.82
C THR A 1132 -28.30 -25.11 11.58
N SER A 1133 -28.90 -24.05 11.04
CA SER A 1133 -30.29 -24.01 10.57
C SER A 1133 -30.41 -23.05 9.40
N ALA A 1134 -31.26 -23.37 8.42
CA ALA A 1134 -31.50 -22.49 7.27
C ALA A 1134 -31.91 -21.09 7.78
N PRO A 1135 -31.24 -20.01 7.33
CA PRO A 1135 -31.52 -18.68 7.84
C PRO A 1135 -32.98 -18.34 7.52
N THR A 1136 -33.82 -18.26 8.55
CA THR A 1136 -35.11 -17.60 8.44
C THR A 1136 -34.82 -16.14 8.13
N LYS A 1137 -34.88 -15.76 6.84
CA LYS A 1137 -34.93 -14.36 6.43
C LYS A 1137 -35.96 -13.67 7.33
N LYS A 1138 -35.51 -12.78 8.22
CA LYS A 1138 -36.40 -11.79 8.81
C LYS A 1138 -36.85 -10.88 7.66
N LEU A 1139 -37.93 -11.27 6.98
CA LEU A 1139 -38.68 -10.32 6.16
C LEU A 1139 -39.19 -9.25 7.12
N HIS A 1140 -38.55 -8.08 7.12
CA HIS A 1140 -39.22 -6.90 7.63
C HIS A 1140 -40.46 -6.66 6.75
N PRO A 1141 -41.66 -6.50 7.34
CA PRO A 1141 -42.84 -6.15 6.56
C PRO A 1141 -42.59 -4.80 5.87
N PRO A 1142 -42.98 -4.63 4.60
CA PRO A 1142 -42.82 -3.36 3.91
C PRO A 1142 -43.58 -2.28 4.68
N THR A 1143 -42.86 -1.23 5.05
CA THR A 1143 -43.45 0.00 5.58
C THR A 1143 -44.38 0.57 4.52
N SER A 1144 -45.65 0.76 4.90
CA SER A 1144 -46.68 1.41 4.09
C SER A 1144 -46.36 2.90 3.92
N GLY A 1145 -45.47 3.22 2.99
CA GLY A 1145 -45.24 4.58 2.52
C GLY A 1145 -46.33 4.96 1.52
N THR A 1146 -47.30 5.77 1.96
CA THR A 1146 -48.18 6.56 1.09
C THR A 1146 -47.32 7.46 0.21
N SER A 1147 -47.10 7.05 -1.04
CA SER A 1147 -46.52 7.91 -2.08
C SER A 1147 -47.55 8.95 -2.50
N ARG A 1148 -47.36 10.21 -2.05
CA ARG A 1148 -47.98 11.37 -2.70
C ARG A 1148 -47.23 11.60 -4.01
N ILE A 1149 -47.82 11.11 -5.09
CA ILE A 1149 -47.45 11.46 -6.46
C ILE A 1149 -47.87 12.92 -6.68
N ILE A 1150 -46.90 13.83 -6.81
CA ILE A 1150 -47.12 15.14 -7.41
C ILE A 1150 -47.01 14.94 -8.92
N THR A 1151 -48.16 14.86 -9.59
CA THR A 1151 -48.26 14.94 -11.05
C THR A 1151 -48.68 16.36 -11.43
N SER A 1152 -47.79 17.08 -12.10
CA SER A 1152 -48.15 18.28 -12.84
C SER A 1152 -48.75 17.86 -14.18
N PHE A 1153 -50.08 17.89 -14.30
CA PHE A 1153 -50.75 17.94 -15.60
C PHE A 1153 -51.90 18.93 -15.58
N THR A 1154 -51.91 19.73 -16.63
CA THR A 1154 -52.78 20.84 -16.98
C THR A 1154 -54.26 20.41 -17.05
N LEU A 1155 -55.13 21.20 -16.43
CA LEU A 1155 -56.59 21.06 -16.54
C LEU A 1155 -57.08 21.44 -17.95
N LEU A 1156 -57.81 20.52 -18.58
CA LEU A 1156 -58.98 20.87 -19.40
C LEU A 1156 -60.20 20.21 -18.75
N SER A 1157 -61.20 21.03 -18.40
CA SER A 1157 -62.44 20.61 -17.75
C SER A 1157 -63.35 19.80 -18.68
N ILE A 1158 -64.17 18.89 -18.14
CA ILE A 1158 -65.65 18.93 -18.20
C ILE A 1158 -66.27 17.66 -17.56
N ALA A 1159 -67.30 17.92 -16.73
CA ALA A 1159 -68.47 17.13 -16.31
C ALA A 1159 -68.27 15.70 -15.71
N HIS A 1160 -68.53 15.48 -14.41
CA HIS A 1160 -69.82 15.41 -13.67
C HIS A 1160 -70.48 14.01 -13.63
N THR A 1161 -70.85 13.63 -12.38
CA THR A 1161 -71.90 12.66 -11.96
C THR A 1161 -71.41 11.22 -11.69
N VAL A 1162 -71.18 10.76 -10.43
CA VAL A 1162 -72.11 10.35 -9.32
C VAL A 1162 -72.80 9.00 -9.64
N PHE A 1163 -72.87 7.92 -8.82
CA PHE A 1163 -72.56 7.57 -7.43
C PHE A 1163 -72.61 6.01 -7.28
N VAL A 1164 -71.93 5.48 -6.26
CA VAL A 1164 -72.34 4.37 -5.33
C VAL A 1164 -72.51 2.93 -5.84
N LEU A 1165 -71.61 2.04 -5.39
CA LEU A 1165 -71.82 1.11 -4.27
C LEU A 1165 -70.48 0.65 -3.67
#